data_AF-A0A6F8Y518-F1
#
_entry.id   AF-A0A6F8Y518-F1
#
_cell.length_a   1.000
_cell.length_b   1.000
_cell.length_c   1.000
_cell.angle_alpha   90.00
_cell.angle_beta   90.00
_cell.angle_gamma   90.00
#
_symmetry.space_group_name_H-M   'P 1'
#
loop_
_entity.id
_entity.type
_entity.pdbx_description
1 polymer ?
#
loop_
_entity_poly.entity_id
_entity_poly.type
_entity_poly.pdbx_seq_one_letter_code
_entity_poly.pdbx_strand_id
1 'polypeptide(L)'
;MILAEFGNERHADYPDIDSDPDVPGPQRFDGPLRNEIPEPDRAADNSTVWQADYTQEHYQDLYFGKGKGVESVKTYYEAQSSGRYSVDGAVTDWVKVRYNEARYGRDLCDVCDGRNPWNLVQDAANQWVADQKAAGRTDAQIAADVKSFDQWDRYDHDGDGNFNESDGYIDHFQIVHSGGDEADGDPWQGEDAIWSHRWYAFVDQAGITGPATNPLGGTQIGNTGIWIGDYTVQPENGGLSVFVHEYGHDLGLPDDYNVLNGGDNNSEHWTLMAQSRLNAAGEPLGTRPGDLGAWNKLQLGWLDYETVVAGQKRTINLGPQEYNSAKPQAAVVVLPKRARTINNGAPFEGAKQWFSGNADDMRNSLTAPVNLSGKSAATLTAKVRYGIEAGYDYLYIEASEDGSAWTPVGGTVDGHGFSKDSAGRPAIDGRSTGFANQQWVDLSVPLDAYAGKAIQLRFRYVTDGGTAWGGFYADAITVTADGATVLSDGAEGTGPFVAAGFIALPGSEVRYFDNYYIAGHRSYVQYDKYLKTGPYFFGYSSKPDYVDHYAYQQGLLVSYWDTFYNDNDTFEHPGEGRNMIVDAHPRPFYRIDGQPWRARVQVYDAPFSLTKADSFTLHVADKPSYIRGQDAQPLFDDTKPYWYPELPNHGVKLPAIGVKIRVVDVEGTSMKIRIS
;
A
#
# COMPACT_ATOMS: atom_id res chain seq x y z
N MET A 1 -14.71 12.20 -9.34
CA MET A 1 -13.42 12.55 -9.97
C MET A 1 -13.36 14.02 -10.36
N ILE A 2 -12.28 14.71 -10.01
CA ILE A 2 -11.93 16.05 -10.50
C ILE A 2 -10.83 15.95 -11.57
N LEU A 3 -10.94 16.73 -12.63
CA LEU A 3 -9.87 16.91 -13.62
C LEU A 3 -9.18 18.25 -13.36
N ALA A 4 -7.88 18.24 -13.09
CA ALA A 4 -7.12 19.41 -12.64
C ALA A 4 -6.03 19.79 -13.65
N GLU A 5 -6.16 20.97 -14.25
CA GLU A 5 -5.14 21.58 -15.09
C GLU A 5 -4.28 22.54 -14.27
N PHE A 6 -2.96 22.54 -14.48
CA PHE A 6 -2.08 23.44 -13.74
C PHE A 6 -2.11 24.90 -14.23
N GLY A 7 -1.74 25.79 -13.31
CA GLY A 7 -1.47 27.18 -13.58
C GLY A 7 0.01 27.44 -13.84
N ASN A 8 0.37 28.73 -13.90
CA ASN A 8 1.76 29.15 -14.12
C ASN A 8 2.31 29.98 -12.95
N GLU A 9 1.53 30.23 -11.90
CA GLU A 9 2.07 30.98 -10.77
C GLU A 9 3.07 30.11 -10.00
N ARG A 10 4.20 30.69 -9.60
CA ARG A 10 5.19 29.99 -8.76
C ARG A 10 4.84 30.20 -7.30
N HIS A 11 4.81 29.12 -6.53
CA HIS A 11 4.75 29.22 -5.09
C HIS A 11 6.12 29.61 -4.54
N ALA A 12 6.18 30.52 -3.56
CA ALA A 12 7.44 31.07 -3.07
C ALA A 12 8.40 30.01 -2.49
N ASP A 13 7.81 28.93 -1.96
CA ASP A 13 8.57 27.82 -1.34
C ASP A 13 9.07 26.78 -2.36
N TYR A 14 8.65 26.86 -3.64
CA TYR A 14 8.99 25.90 -4.69
C TYR A 14 9.69 26.64 -5.85
N PRO A 15 10.98 26.99 -5.70
CA PRO A 15 11.72 27.74 -6.70
C PRO A 15 12.02 26.90 -7.94
N ASP A 16 12.18 27.52 -9.10
CA ASP A 16 12.53 26.85 -10.37
C ASP A 16 13.96 26.25 -10.32
N ILE A 17 14.08 25.03 -9.81
CA ILE A 17 15.33 24.28 -9.66
C ILE A 17 15.17 22.83 -10.10
N ASP A 18 16.32 22.19 -10.30
CA ASP A 18 16.49 20.73 -10.37
C ASP A 18 16.90 20.28 -8.96
N SER A 19 15.99 19.63 -8.23
CA SER A 19 16.13 19.29 -6.80
C SER A 19 16.74 17.93 -6.54
N ASP A 20 16.50 16.96 -7.42
CA ASP A 20 17.00 15.58 -7.33
C ASP A 20 17.95 15.26 -8.49
N PRO A 21 19.27 15.13 -8.25
CA PRO A 21 20.23 14.83 -9.31
C PRO A 21 20.09 13.43 -9.91
N ASP A 22 19.34 12.52 -9.29
CA ASP A 22 19.14 11.14 -9.75
C ASP A 22 17.86 10.98 -10.59
N VAL A 23 16.98 11.99 -10.61
CA VAL A 23 15.75 12.04 -11.43
C VAL A 23 15.92 13.10 -12.53
N PRO A 24 15.45 12.88 -13.77
CA PRO A 24 15.49 13.93 -14.78
C PRO A 24 14.75 15.20 -14.31
N GLY A 25 15.47 16.32 -14.23
CA GLY A 25 14.89 17.62 -13.89
C GLY A 25 13.88 18.18 -14.92
N PRO A 26 13.02 19.13 -14.51
CA PRO A 26 12.05 19.78 -15.39
C PRO A 26 12.74 20.51 -16.56
N GLN A 27 12.23 20.32 -17.78
CA GLN A 27 12.64 21.07 -18.96
C GLN A 27 11.92 22.43 -19.06
N ARG A 28 10.79 22.57 -18.36
CA ARG A 28 10.03 23.82 -18.21
C ARG A 28 9.36 23.85 -16.84
N PHE A 29 9.14 25.04 -16.31
CA PHE A 29 8.52 25.23 -14.99
C PHE A 29 7.08 25.74 -15.06
N ASP A 30 6.57 26.09 -16.25
CA ASP A 30 5.15 26.39 -16.41
C ASP A 30 4.35 25.09 -16.32
N GLY A 31 3.24 25.13 -15.59
CA GLY A 31 2.43 23.93 -15.36
C GLY A 31 1.89 23.39 -16.68
N PRO A 32 1.85 22.07 -16.87
CA PRO A 32 1.35 21.51 -18.10
C PRO A 32 -0.12 21.85 -18.26
N LEU A 33 -0.48 22.27 -19.48
CA LEU A 33 -1.88 22.34 -19.86
C LEU A 33 -2.33 20.97 -20.33
N ARG A 34 -3.64 20.72 -20.25
CA ARG A 34 -4.19 19.49 -20.82
C ARG A 34 -3.92 19.45 -22.32
N ASN A 35 -3.73 18.25 -22.84
CA ASN A 35 -3.42 17.91 -24.23
C ASN A 35 -2.07 18.44 -24.72
N GLU A 36 -1.13 18.75 -23.83
CA GLU A 36 0.23 19.11 -24.24
C GLU A 36 1.23 17.95 -24.20
N ILE A 37 0.84 16.76 -23.74
CA ILE A 37 1.70 15.57 -23.83
C ILE A 37 2.11 15.35 -25.29
N PRO A 38 3.41 15.28 -25.63
CA PRO A 38 3.86 15.11 -27.01
C PRO A 38 3.31 13.85 -27.67
N GLU A 39 2.89 13.96 -28.92
CA GLU A 39 2.55 12.78 -29.72
C GLU A 39 3.81 11.91 -29.91
N PRO A 40 3.80 10.64 -29.50
CA PRO A 40 4.97 9.78 -29.60
C PRO A 40 5.22 9.34 -31.05
N ASP A 41 6.50 9.31 -31.46
CA ASP A 41 6.88 8.68 -32.73
C ASP A 41 6.72 7.16 -32.63
N ARG A 42 5.63 6.62 -33.17
CA ARG A 42 5.32 5.18 -33.11
C ARG A 42 6.36 4.26 -33.75
N ALA A 43 7.33 4.78 -34.51
CA ALA A 43 8.48 4.01 -34.98
C ALA A 43 9.57 3.81 -33.90
N ALA A 44 9.59 4.66 -32.87
CA ALA A 44 10.56 4.67 -31.77
C ALA A 44 9.92 4.47 -30.38
N ASP A 45 8.62 4.69 -30.25
CA ASP A 45 7.85 4.60 -29.01
C ASP A 45 6.52 3.86 -29.25
N ASN A 46 6.45 2.63 -28.75
CA ASN A 46 5.22 1.85 -28.71
C ASN A 46 4.65 1.71 -27.29
N SER A 47 5.23 2.39 -26.30
CA SER A 47 4.82 2.28 -24.90
C SER A 47 3.87 3.39 -24.44
N THR A 48 4.03 4.61 -24.95
CA THR A 48 3.35 5.79 -24.39
C THR A 48 1.88 5.85 -24.79
N VAL A 49 0.99 5.92 -23.80
CA VAL A 49 -0.44 6.20 -24.02
C VAL A 49 -0.59 7.64 -24.50
N TRP A 50 -1.27 7.83 -25.62
CA TRP A 50 -1.49 9.16 -26.19
C TRP A 50 -2.76 9.21 -27.04
N GLN A 51 -3.50 10.29 -26.89
CA GLN A 51 -4.57 10.73 -27.79
C GLN A 51 -4.56 12.26 -27.88
N ALA A 52 -5.22 12.80 -28.92
CA ALA A 52 -5.17 14.23 -29.21
C ALA A 52 -5.99 15.12 -28.25
N ASP A 53 -7.02 14.57 -27.58
CA ASP A 53 -7.89 15.33 -26.67
C ASP A 53 -8.44 14.44 -25.54
N TYR A 54 -8.04 14.74 -24.31
CA TYR A 54 -8.52 14.15 -23.06
C TYR A 54 -9.68 14.97 -22.49
N THR A 55 -10.86 14.77 -23.06
CA THR A 55 -12.09 15.47 -22.66
C THR A 55 -12.68 14.92 -21.36
N GLN A 56 -13.60 15.65 -20.74
CA GLN A 56 -14.43 15.13 -19.66
C GLN A 56 -15.17 13.83 -20.08
N GLU A 57 -15.69 13.78 -21.31
CA GLU A 57 -16.38 12.61 -21.86
C GLU A 57 -15.47 11.38 -21.92
N HIS A 58 -14.20 11.56 -22.31
CA HIS A 58 -13.22 10.47 -22.29
C HIS A 58 -13.12 9.81 -20.90
N TYR A 59 -12.98 10.61 -19.85
CA TYR A 59 -12.88 10.09 -18.48
C TYR A 59 -14.22 9.53 -17.96
N GLN A 60 -15.35 10.08 -18.39
CA GLN A 60 -16.67 9.51 -18.11
C GLN A 60 -16.82 8.10 -18.72
N ASP A 61 -16.35 7.91 -19.95
CA ASP A 61 -16.35 6.60 -20.60
C ASP A 61 -15.34 5.64 -19.95
N LEU A 62 -14.14 6.13 -19.60
CA LEU A 62 -13.10 5.35 -18.94
C LEU A 62 -13.55 4.82 -17.57
N TYR A 63 -14.27 5.62 -16.79
CA TYR A 63 -14.77 5.19 -15.48
C TYR A 63 -16.11 4.46 -15.55
N PHE A 64 -17.07 5.03 -16.27
CA PHE A 64 -18.47 4.67 -16.15
C PHE A 64 -19.06 4.08 -17.43
N GLY A 65 -18.26 3.89 -18.49
CA GLY A 65 -18.68 3.24 -19.72
C GLY A 65 -19.35 1.90 -19.43
N LYS A 66 -20.42 1.57 -20.16
CA LYS A 66 -21.28 0.41 -19.90
C LYS A 66 -21.53 -0.39 -21.16
N GLY A 67 -21.83 -1.67 -20.99
CA GLY A 67 -22.31 -2.55 -22.06
C GLY A 67 -21.28 -3.56 -22.53
N LYS A 68 -21.72 -4.43 -23.44
CA LYS A 68 -20.92 -5.58 -23.87
C LYS A 68 -19.69 -5.15 -24.65
N GLY A 69 -18.51 -5.52 -24.17
CA GLY A 69 -17.23 -5.24 -24.83
C GLY A 69 -16.68 -3.83 -24.56
N VAL A 70 -17.36 -3.06 -23.70
CA VAL A 70 -16.79 -1.84 -23.13
C VAL A 70 -15.93 -2.26 -21.94
N GLU A 71 -14.74 -1.67 -21.84
CA GLU A 71 -13.84 -1.84 -20.70
C GLU A 71 -13.67 -0.47 -20.05
N SER A 72 -14.18 -0.34 -18.84
CA SER A 72 -14.12 0.81 -17.95
C SER A 72 -13.83 0.35 -16.53
N VAL A 73 -13.58 1.28 -15.61
CA VAL A 73 -13.45 0.97 -14.17
C VAL A 73 -14.70 0.22 -13.68
N LYS A 74 -15.89 0.69 -14.06
CA LYS A 74 -17.16 0.05 -13.73
C LYS A 74 -17.23 -1.40 -14.23
N THR A 75 -17.03 -1.64 -15.53
CA THR A 75 -17.15 -3.00 -16.08
C THR A 75 -16.05 -3.92 -15.57
N TYR A 76 -14.86 -3.37 -15.27
CA TYR A 76 -13.77 -4.12 -14.68
C TYR A 76 -14.18 -4.70 -13.33
N TYR A 77 -14.67 -3.85 -12.42
CA TYR A 77 -15.07 -4.31 -11.10
C TYR A 77 -16.36 -5.14 -11.08
N GLU A 78 -17.30 -4.88 -12.00
CA GLU A 78 -18.43 -5.78 -12.22
C GLU A 78 -17.95 -7.18 -12.63
N ALA A 79 -16.93 -7.28 -13.48
CA ALA A 79 -16.35 -8.57 -13.87
C ALA A 79 -15.57 -9.23 -12.72
N GLN A 80 -14.65 -8.50 -12.07
CA GLN A 80 -13.81 -9.04 -10.99
C GLN A 80 -14.62 -9.51 -9.78
N SER A 81 -15.70 -8.79 -9.44
CA SER A 81 -16.60 -9.13 -8.33
C SER A 81 -17.69 -10.14 -8.70
N SER A 82 -17.77 -10.54 -9.97
CA SER A 82 -18.88 -11.32 -10.53
C SER A 82 -20.26 -10.68 -10.26
N GLY A 83 -20.34 -9.36 -10.44
CA GLY A 83 -21.55 -8.55 -10.31
C GLY A 83 -21.94 -8.16 -8.89
N ARG A 84 -21.06 -8.39 -7.89
CA ARG A 84 -21.33 -8.03 -6.49
C ARG A 84 -21.00 -6.56 -6.19
N TYR A 85 -20.14 -5.96 -7.00
CA TYR A 85 -19.67 -4.59 -6.84
C TYR A 85 -19.69 -3.86 -8.19
N SER A 86 -20.02 -2.58 -8.16
CA SER A 86 -20.07 -1.68 -9.31
C SER A 86 -19.80 -0.26 -8.84
N VAL A 87 -19.32 0.59 -9.75
CA VAL A 87 -19.01 2.00 -9.50
C VAL A 87 -19.99 2.87 -10.28
N ASP A 88 -20.51 3.92 -9.65
CA ASP A 88 -21.23 5.03 -10.29
C ASP A 88 -20.73 6.35 -9.66
N GLY A 89 -20.70 7.42 -10.44
CA GLY A 89 -20.13 8.69 -9.99
C GLY A 89 -20.17 9.76 -11.06
N ALA A 90 -19.41 10.83 -10.85
CA ALA A 90 -19.32 11.97 -11.74
C ALA A 90 -17.87 12.39 -12.02
N VAL A 91 -17.67 12.98 -13.20
CA VAL A 91 -16.42 13.63 -13.61
C VAL A 91 -16.70 15.11 -13.79
N THR A 92 -15.89 15.98 -13.22
CA THR A 92 -16.02 17.43 -13.41
C THR A 92 -15.50 17.87 -14.78
N ASP A 93 -15.82 19.09 -15.20
CA ASP A 93 -14.99 19.77 -16.20
C ASP A 93 -13.56 19.95 -15.66
N TRP A 94 -12.60 20.20 -16.56
CA TRP A 94 -11.24 20.59 -16.18
C TRP A 94 -11.27 21.90 -15.40
N VAL A 95 -10.73 21.88 -14.19
CA VAL A 95 -10.55 23.06 -13.34
C VAL A 95 -9.10 23.48 -13.39
N LYS A 96 -8.83 24.78 -13.50
CA LYS A 96 -7.47 25.31 -13.60
C LYS A 96 -6.99 25.82 -12.25
N VAL A 97 -6.07 25.11 -11.61
CA VAL A 97 -5.47 25.56 -10.34
C VAL A 97 -4.50 26.72 -10.56
N ARG A 98 -4.16 27.42 -9.48
CA ARG A 98 -3.36 28.65 -9.54
C ARG A 98 -1.90 28.40 -9.87
N TYR A 99 -1.31 27.40 -9.22
CA TYR A 99 0.14 27.17 -9.24
C TYR A 99 0.55 26.16 -10.32
N ASN A 100 1.84 26.18 -10.66
CA ASN A 100 2.47 25.17 -11.50
C ASN A 100 2.66 23.85 -10.76
N GLU A 101 3.02 22.80 -11.51
CA GLU A 101 3.11 21.44 -10.99
C GLU A 101 4.14 21.28 -9.88
N ALA A 102 5.24 22.06 -9.91
CA ALA A 102 6.23 22.09 -8.84
C ALA A 102 5.66 22.32 -7.42
N ARG A 103 4.55 23.06 -7.27
CA ARG A 103 3.89 23.24 -5.95
C ARG A 103 3.30 21.93 -5.41
N TYR A 104 2.93 21.04 -6.31
CA TYR A 104 2.11 19.88 -6.04
C TYR A 104 2.88 18.56 -6.17
N GLY A 105 3.92 18.49 -7.01
CA GLY A 105 4.72 17.29 -7.23
C GLY A 105 6.14 17.34 -6.66
N ARG A 106 6.85 18.49 -6.73
CA ARG A 106 8.27 18.55 -6.36
C ARG A 106 8.53 18.29 -4.87
N ASP A 107 9.31 17.26 -4.58
CA ASP A 107 9.86 17.00 -3.26
C ASP A 107 11.14 17.81 -3.02
N LEU A 108 11.16 18.63 -1.97
CA LEU A 108 12.34 19.38 -1.53
C LEU A 108 12.92 18.70 -0.27
N CYS A 109 14.22 18.46 -0.21
CA CYS A 109 14.94 17.66 0.82
C CYS A 109 14.70 18.02 2.30
N ASP A 110 14.06 19.16 2.62
CA ASP A 110 13.66 19.55 3.98
C ASP A 110 12.16 19.25 4.28
N VAL A 111 11.41 18.74 3.30
CA VAL A 111 9.96 18.42 3.30
C VAL A 111 9.65 17.14 2.47
N CYS A 112 10.61 16.22 2.33
CA CYS A 112 10.42 14.97 1.58
C CYS A 112 9.44 14.01 2.28
N ASP A 113 8.16 14.16 1.99
CA ASP A 113 7.12 13.31 2.57
C ASP A 113 5.94 13.04 1.64
N GLY A 114 6.04 13.43 0.35
CA GLY A 114 4.98 13.16 -0.61
C GLY A 114 3.64 13.82 -0.27
N ARG A 115 3.63 14.85 0.61
CA ARG A 115 2.40 15.54 1.03
C ARG A 115 1.96 16.65 0.06
N ASN A 116 2.81 17.01 -0.91
CA ASN A 116 2.52 18.09 -1.86
C ASN A 116 1.20 17.88 -2.63
N PRO A 117 0.86 16.66 -3.11
CA PRO A 117 -0.38 16.39 -3.83
C PRO A 117 -1.65 16.66 -3.00
N TRP A 118 -1.58 16.65 -1.66
CA TRP A 118 -2.74 17.00 -0.81
C TRP A 118 -3.23 18.43 -1.08
N ASN A 119 -2.30 19.32 -1.43
CA ASN A 119 -2.63 20.70 -1.78
C ASN A 119 -3.27 20.78 -3.17
N LEU A 120 -2.97 19.86 -4.10
CA LEU A 120 -3.66 19.79 -5.38
C LEU A 120 -5.11 19.36 -5.16
N VAL A 121 -5.35 18.37 -4.31
CA VAL A 121 -6.71 17.94 -3.91
C VAL A 121 -7.50 19.11 -3.35
N GLN A 122 -6.91 19.87 -2.40
CA GLN A 122 -7.54 21.06 -1.82
C GLN A 122 -7.81 22.16 -2.85
N ASP A 123 -6.80 22.55 -3.62
CA ASP A 123 -6.89 23.66 -4.56
C ASP A 123 -7.86 23.35 -5.70
N ALA A 124 -7.83 22.14 -6.24
CA ALA A 124 -8.73 21.72 -7.31
C ALA A 124 -10.19 21.63 -6.82
N ALA A 125 -10.43 21.11 -5.61
CA ALA A 125 -11.76 21.10 -5.02
C ALA A 125 -12.31 22.52 -4.78
N ASN A 126 -11.47 23.42 -4.25
CA ASN A 126 -11.84 24.82 -4.04
C ASN A 126 -12.08 25.57 -5.35
N GLN A 127 -11.24 25.34 -6.36
CA GLN A 127 -11.39 25.91 -7.69
C GLN A 127 -12.69 25.42 -8.34
N TRP A 128 -13.00 24.12 -8.25
CA TRP A 128 -14.27 23.57 -8.74
C TRP A 128 -15.47 24.29 -8.10
N VAL A 129 -15.48 24.48 -6.77
CA VAL A 129 -16.55 25.24 -6.10
C VAL A 129 -16.64 26.67 -6.64
N ALA A 130 -15.51 27.35 -6.82
CA ALA A 130 -15.47 28.71 -7.37
C ALA A 130 -16.05 28.75 -8.79
N ASP A 131 -15.71 27.79 -9.64
CA ASP A 131 -16.19 27.67 -11.02
C ASP A 131 -17.69 27.36 -11.07
N GLN A 132 -18.19 26.48 -10.19
CA GLN A 132 -19.63 26.21 -10.06
C GLN A 132 -20.41 27.47 -9.65
N LYS A 133 -19.85 28.29 -8.75
CA LYS A 133 -20.46 29.58 -8.36
C LYS A 133 -20.43 30.59 -9.49
N ALA A 134 -19.32 30.66 -10.24
CA ALA A 134 -19.21 31.49 -11.44
C ALA A 134 -20.23 31.07 -12.52
N ALA A 135 -20.52 29.76 -12.62
CA ALA A 135 -21.58 29.20 -13.46
C ALA A 135 -23.00 29.42 -12.91
N GLY A 136 -23.15 30.09 -11.77
CA GLY A 136 -24.44 30.49 -11.20
C GLY A 136 -25.08 29.51 -10.22
N ARG A 137 -24.39 28.44 -9.82
CA ARG A 137 -24.88 27.56 -8.74
C ARG A 137 -24.76 28.24 -7.38
N THR A 138 -25.76 28.04 -6.54
CA THR A 138 -25.74 28.50 -5.14
C THR A 138 -24.95 27.54 -4.25
N ASP A 139 -24.43 28.04 -3.12
CA ASP A 139 -23.71 27.20 -2.15
C ASP A 139 -24.55 25.99 -1.68
N ALA A 140 -25.86 26.16 -1.53
CA ALA A 140 -26.78 25.08 -1.16
C ALA A 140 -26.89 23.98 -2.25
N GLN A 141 -26.86 24.36 -3.53
CA GLN A 141 -26.90 23.40 -4.63
C GLN A 141 -25.59 22.64 -4.80
N ILE A 142 -24.46 23.29 -4.49
CA ILE A 142 -23.15 22.66 -4.52
C ILE A 142 -23.05 21.68 -3.34
N ALA A 143 -23.41 22.12 -2.13
CA ALA A 143 -23.39 21.27 -0.95
C ALA A 143 -24.29 20.04 -1.06
N ALA A 144 -25.50 20.20 -1.62
CA ALA A 144 -26.41 19.07 -1.83
C ALA A 144 -25.88 18.03 -2.83
N ASP A 145 -25.16 18.49 -3.85
CA ASP A 145 -24.57 17.62 -4.89
C ASP A 145 -23.37 16.84 -4.33
N VAL A 146 -22.44 17.55 -3.68
CA VAL A 146 -21.28 16.95 -3.03
C VAL A 146 -21.68 15.94 -1.95
N LYS A 147 -22.72 16.26 -1.16
CA LYS A 147 -23.27 15.35 -0.14
C LYS A 147 -23.85 14.05 -0.71
N SER A 148 -24.19 14.00 -2.00
CA SER A 148 -24.71 12.76 -2.60
C SER A 148 -23.64 11.69 -2.82
N PHE A 149 -22.36 12.04 -2.67
CA PHE A 149 -21.20 11.15 -2.78
C PHE A 149 -20.62 10.73 -1.41
N ASP A 150 -21.34 11.02 -0.32
CA ASP A 150 -21.05 10.60 1.06
C ASP A 150 -22.20 9.70 1.51
N GLN A 151 -22.03 8.39 1.30
CA GLN A 151 -23.02 7.34 1.56
C GLN A 151 -22.44 6.17 2.37
N TRP A 152 -21.11 6.08 2.50
CA TRP A 152 -20.41 4.96 3.09
C TRP A 152 -19.45 5.40 4.20
N ASP A 153 -19.61 4.82 5.38
CA ASP A 153 -18.71 4.99 6.51
C ASP A 153 -17.68 3.87 6.46
N ARG A 154 -16.54 4.15 5.83
CA ARG A 154 -15.46 3.18 5.62
C ARG A 154 -14.90 2.63 6.93
N TYR A 155 -14.88 3.46 7.97
CA TYR A 155 -14.14 3.19 9.21
C TYR A 155 -15.04 2.86 10.40
N ASP A 156 -16.36 2.79 10.21
CA ASP A 156 -17.36 2.58 11.28
C ASP A 156 -17.09 3.54 12.44
N HIS A 157 -17.03 4.84 12.11
CA HIS A 157 -16.43 5.86 12.98
C HIS A 157 -17.15 5.99 14.33
N ASP A 158 -18.43 5.63 14.40
CA ASP A 158 -19.23 5.62 15.63
C ASP A 158 -19.37 4.23 16.27
N GLY A 159 -18.85 3.18 15.62
CA GLY A 159 -18.72 1.83 16.14
C GLY A 159 -20.04 1.08 16.29
N ASP A 160 -21.04 1.42 15.47
CA ASP A 160 -22.35 0.78 15.48
C ASP A 160 -22.46 -0.44 14.53
N GLY A 161 -21.44 -0.64 13.68
CA GLY A 161 -21.33 -1.72 12.72
C GLY A 161 -22.12 -1.50 11.42
N ASN A 162 -22.64 -0.30 11.20
CA ASN A 162 -23.39 0.10 10.00
C ASN A 162 -22.53 0.96 9.07
N PHE A 163 -21.77 0.31 8.20
CA PHE A 163 -20.99 1.00 7.19
C PHE A 163 -21.85 1.74 6.13
N ASN A 164 -23.16 1.46 6.01
CA ASN A 164 -24.02 2.09 4.99
C ASN A 164 -24.65 3.40 5.49
N GLU A 165 -23.82 4.31 5.98
CA GLU A 165 -24.22 5.66 6.35
C GLU A 165 -23.12 6.68 6.06
N SER A 166 -23.44 7.97 6.18
CA SER A 166 -22.51 9.05 5.89
C SER A 166 -21.54 9.28 7.05
N ASP A 167 -20.25 9.45 6.75
CA ASP A 167 -19.22 9.80 7.73
C ASP A 167 -18.71 11.26 7.60
N GLY A 168 -19.22 11.99 6.60
CA GLY A 168 -18.85 13.37 6.30
C GLY A 168 -17.72 13.52 5.28
N TYR A 169 -17.19 12.42 4.75
CA TYR A 169 -16.20 12.38 3.69
C TYR A 169 -16.81 11.88 2.36
N ILE A 170 -16.19 12.24 1.24
CA ILE A 170 -16.53 11.62 -0.06
C ILE A 170 -16.08 10.16 -0.03
N ASP A 171 -16.99 9.24 -0.39
CA ASP A 171 -16.74 7.79 -0.33
C ASP A 171 -15.51 7.38 -1.15
N HIS A 172 -15.40 7.93 -2.37
CA HIS A 172 -14.35 7.62 -3.33
C HIS A 172 -13.99 8.88 -4.14
N PHE A 173 -12.86 9.52 -3.82
CA PHE A 173 -12.38 10.69 -4.55
C PHE A 173 -11.17 10.36 -5.45
N GLN A 174 -11.22 10.83 -6.69
CA GLN A 174 -10.13 10.68 -7.66
C GLN A 174 -9.81 12.03 -8.28
N ILE A 175 -8.54 12.25 -8.57
CA ILE A 175 -8.06 13.45 -9.26
C ILE A 175 -7.15 13.05 -10.42
N VAL A 176 -7.44 13.58 -11.60
CA VAL A 176 -6.55 13.47 -12.76
C VAL A 176 -5.87 14.80 -12.97
N HIS A 177 -4.54 14.82 -13.01
CA HIS A 177 -3.79 16.04 -13.34
C HIS A 177 -3.42 16.08 -14.82
N SER A 178 -3.30 17.27 -15.38
CA SER A 178 -2.73 17.48 -16.73
C SER A 178 -1.24 17.09 -16.75
N GLY A 179 -0.74 16.58 -17.88
CA GLY A 179 0.64 16.09 -17.97
C GLY A 179 0.79 14.58 -17.72
N GLY A 180 2.00 14.07 -17.91
CA GLY A 180 2.36 12.66 -17.74
C GLY A 180 2.71 12.29 -16.30
N ASP A 181 2.85 10.99 -16.07
CA ASP A 181 3.28 10.44 -14.77
C ASP A 181 4.78 10.65 -14.54
N GLU A 182 5.18 10.89 -13.30
CA GLU A 182 6.59 10.81 -12.90
C GLU A 182 7.13 9.39 -13.12
N ALA A 183 6.33 8.36 -12.83
CA ALA A 183 6.73 6.95 -12.94
C ALA A 183 7.05 6.51 -14.39
N ASP A 184 6.54 7.26 -15.36
CA ASP A 184 6.78 7.06 -16.80
C ASP A 184 7.80 8.05 -17.37
N GLY A 185 8.37 8.90 -16.52
CA GLY A 185 9.39 9.88 -16.89
C GLY A 185 8.82 10.99 -17.77
N ASP A 186 7.88 11.78 -17.24
CA ASP A 186 7.31 12.92 -17.96
C ASP A 186 8.43 13.76 -18.61
N PRO A 187 8.39 13.95 -19.95
CA PRO A 187 9.52 14.51 -20.68
C PRO A 187 9.74 16.00 -20.42
N TRP A 188 8.80 16.68 -19.77
CA TRP A 188 8.79 18.13 -19.62
C TRP A 188 8.86 18.58 -18.17
N GLN A 189 8.17 17.90 -17.27
CA GLN A 189 8.09 18.20 -15.86
C GLN A 189 9.09 17.37 -15.07
N GLY A 190 9.49 16.18 -15.54
CA GLY A 190 10.53 15.39 -14.86
C GLY A 190 10.16 15.12 -13.40
N GLU A 191 11.07 15.40 -12.47
CA GLU A 191 10.84 15.33 -11.01
C GLU A 191 9.68 16.22 -10.49
N ASP A 192 9.20 17.20 -11.27
CA ASP A 192 8.05 18.00 -10.86
C ASP A 192 6.73 17.24 -11.08
N ALA A 193 6.72 16.25 -11.98
CA ALA A 193 5.53 15.47 -12.28
C ALA A 193 5.04 14.72 -11.03
N ILE A 194 3.73 14.53 -10.92
CA ILE A 194 3.17 13.77 -9.81
C ILE A 194 3.23 12.27 -10.13
N TRP A 195 3.84 11.47 -9.24
CA TRP A 195 3.75 10.02 -9.27
C TRP A 195 2.32 9.54 -8.94
N SER A 196 1.72 8.66 -9.74
CA SER A 196 0.39 8.09 -9.46
C SER A 196 0.32 7.29 -8.15
N HIS A 197 -0.61 7.62 -7.25
CA HIS A 197 -0.78 6.88 -5.99
C HIS A 197 -2.17 7.08 -5.37
N ARG A 198 -2.46 6.28 -4.33
CA ARG A 198 -3.55 6.49 -3.37
C ARG A 198 -2.99 6.98 -2.03
N TRP A 199 -3.63 7.98 -1.43
CA TRP A 199 -3.31 8.43 -0.07
C TRP A 199 -4.53 9.02 0.66
N TYR A 200 -4.35 9.46 1.90
CA TYR A 200 -5.33 10.23 2.67
C TYR A 200 -4.85 11.67 2.88
N ALA A 201 -5.51 12.66 2.27
CA ALA A 201 -5.10 14.05 2.31
C ALA A 201 -5.12 14.60 3.76
N PHE A 202 -4.04 15.26 4.19
CA PHE A 202 -3.92 15.90 5.51
C PHE A 202 -4.23 14.97 6.69
N VAL A 203 -3.86 13.68 6.59
CA VAL A 203 -4.05 12.68 7.67
C VAL A 203 -3.27 13.04 8.94
N ASP A 204 -2.17 13.80 8.79
CA ASP A 204 -1.38 14.39 9.89
C ASP A 204 -2.16 15.38 10.78
N GLN A 205 -3.37 15.75 10.35
CA GLN A 205 -4.31 16.59 11.09
C GLN A 205 -5.48 15.78 11.70
N ALA A 206 -5.40 14.45 11.70
CA ALA A 206 -6.38 13.61 12.39
C ALA A 206 -6.54 14.02 13.86
N GLY A 207 -7.79 14.11 14.31
CA GLY A 207 -8.20 14.63 15.62
C GLY A 207 -8.26 16.16 15.71
N ILE A 208 -7.89 16.89 14.66
CA ILE A 208 -7.86 18.37 14.63
C ILE A 208 -8.83 18.92 13.58
N THR A 209 -8.73 18.44 12.33
CA THR A 209 -9.56 18.87 11.20
C THR A 209 -10.41 17.70 10.65
N GLY A 210 -11.42 18.02 9.84
CA GLY A 210 -12.40 17.06 9.34
C GLY A 210 -13.85 17.41 9.74
N PRO A 211 -14.83 16.54 9.42
CA PRO A 211 -16.17 16.58 9.96
C PRO A 211 -16.18 16.68 11.49
N ALA A 212 -17.10 17.47 12.04
CA ALA A 212 -17.13 17.76 13.48
C ALA A 212 -17.31 16.50 14.37
N THR A 213 -17.94 15.46 13.83
CA THR A 213 -18.17 14.17 14.51
C THR A 213 -17.10 13.14 14.19
N ASN A 214 -16.31 13.34 13.12
CA ASN A 214 -15.32 12.40 12.62
C ASN A 214 -14.05 13.14 12.12
N PRO A 215 -13.27 13.80 13.00
CA PRO A 215 -12.13 14.61 12.56
C PRO A 215 -10.94 13.69 12.22
N LEU A 216 -10.84 13.22 10.98
CA LEU A 216 -9.74 12.37 10.50
C LEU A 216 -8.71 13.12 9.65
N GLY A 217 -8.73 14.46 9.66
CA GLY A 217 -7.97 15.27 8.73
C GLY A 217 -8.76 15.55 7.45
N GLY A 218 -8.06 15.69 6.32
CA GLY A 218 -8.68 15.98 5.03
C GLY A 218 -8.78 17.46 4.70
N THR A 219 -9.43 17.75 3.58
CA THR A 219 -9.78 19.11 3.17
C THR A 219 -11.28 19.23 2.90
N GLN A 220 -11.89 20.29 3.41
CA GLN A 220 -13.29 20.58 3.12
C GLN A 220 -13.44 21.03 1.66
N ILE A 221 -14.51 20.58 0.99
CA ILE A 221 -14.83 21.03 -0.37
C ILE A 221 -15.50 22.40 -0.26
N GLY A 222 -14.72 23.48 -0.42
CA GLY A 222 -15.20 24.84 -0.18
C GLY A 222 -15.80 24.99 1.21
N ASN A 223 -17.07 25.41 1.29
CA ASN A 223 -17.83 25.52 2.54
C ASN A 223 -19.06 24.58 2.56
N THR A 224 -18.97 23.43 1.88
CA THR A 224 -20.13 22.52 1.68
C THR A 224 -20.51 21.71 2.92
N GLY A 225 -19.59 21.55 3.88
CA GLY A 225 -19.75 20.63 5.01
C GLY A 225 -19.15 19.25 4.78
N ILE A 226 -18.81 18.89 3.53
CA ILE A 226 -18.25 17.59 3.14
C ILE A 226 -16.75 17.71 2.90
N TRP A 227 -16.02 16.65 3.23
CA TRP A 227 -14.56 16.61 3.20
C TRP A 227 -14.04 15.57 2.21
N ILE A 228 -12.79 15.76 1.77
CA ILE A 228 -12.01 14.77 1.04
C ILE A 228 -10.91 14.31 1.98
N GLY A 229 -10.88 13.01 2.25
CA GLY A 229 -9.83 12.33 3.00
C GLY A 229 -9.04 11.46 2.04
N ASP A 230 -9.53 10.24 1.83
CA ASP A 230 -9.03 9.32 0.82
C ASP A 230 -9.08 9.92 -0.59
N TYR A 231 -7.96 9.83 -1.32
CA TYR A 231 -7.88 10.19 -2.73
C TYR A 231 -6.96 9.24 -3.51
N THR A 232 -7.22 9.15 -4.81
CA THR A 232 -6.25 8.63 -5.77
C THR A 232 -5.88 9.70 -6.79
N VAL A 233 -4.61 9.79 -7.18
CA VAL A 233 -4.11 10.71 -8.21
C VAL A 233 -3.54 9.94 -9.39
N GLN A 234 -3.89 10.36 -10.61
CA GLN A 234 -3.41 9.77 -11.87
C GLN A 234 -3.09 10.86 -12.91
N PRO A 235 -2.19 10.57 -13.88
CA PRO A 235 -1.87 11.49 -14.97
C PRO A 235 -2.96 11.54 -16.04
N GLU A 236 -2.87 12.55 -16.89
CA GLU A 236 -3.79 12.78 -18.01
C GLU A 236 -3.80 11.62 -19.00
N ASN A 237 -2.64 11.05 -19.31
CA ASN A 237 -2.51 9.91 -20.19
C ASN A 237 -2.61 8.55 -19.50
N GLY A 238 -3.19 8.49 -18.29
CA GLY A 238 -3.43 7.23 -17.59
C GLY A 238 -4.28 6.27 -18.43
N GLY A 239 -3.76 5.06 -18.68
CA GLY A 239 -4.56 3.98 -19.28
C GLY A 239 -5.53 3.36 -18.27
N LEU A 240 -6.49 2.54 -18.71
CA LEU A 240 -7.46 1.91 -17.80
C LEU A 240 -6.79 1.15 -16.64
N SER A 241 -5.60 0.58 -16.86
CA SER A 241 -4.89 -0.20 -15.84
C SER A 241 -4.53 0.60 -14.58
N VAL A 242 -4.06 1.84 -14.70
CA VAL A 242 -3.69 2.65 -13.52
C VAL A 242 -4.95 3.00 -12.73
N PHE A 243 -6.03 3.38 -13.41
CA PHE A 243 -7.28 3.72 -12.74
C PHE A 243 -7.88 2.57 -11.94
N VAL A 244 -7.87 1.34 -12.48
CA VAL A 244 -8.36 0.19 -11.72
C VAL A 244 -7.36 -0.30 -10.68
N HIS A 245 -6.05 -0.09 -10.87
CA HIS A 245 -5.05 -0.40 -9.86
C HIS A 245 -5.22 0.49 -8.63
N GLU A 246 -5.27 1.81 -8.82
CA GLU A 246 -5.44 2.78 -7.74
C GLU A 246 -6.79 2.63 -7.03
N TYR A 247 -7.86 2.37 -7.78
CA TYR A 247 -9.16 2.05 -7.19
C TYR A 247 -9.10 0.73 -6.37
N GLY A 248 -8.16 -0.18 -6.66
CA GLY A 248 -7.92 -1.38 -5.87
C GLY A 248 -7.44 -1.06 -4.46
N HIS A 249 -6.56 -0.07 -4.32
CA HIS A 249 -6.14 0.45 -3.01
C HIS A 249 -7.30 1.10 -2.26
N ASP A 250 -8.17 1.79 -2.98
CA ASP A 250 -9.36 2.38 -2.38
C ASP A 250 -10.31 1.31 -1.78
N LEU A 251 -10.31 0.10 -2.34
CA LEU A 251 -11.01 -1.06 -1.78
C LEU A 251 -10.22 -1.81 -0.68
N GLY A 252 -9.05 -1.31 -0.28
CA GLY A 252 -8.21 -1.88 0.77
C GLY A 252 -7.25 -2.98 0.31
N LEU A 253 -7.03 -3.13 -1.01
CA LEU A 253 -5.98 -4.02 -1.50
C LEU A 253 -4.61 -3.35 -1.39
N PRO A 254 -3.59 -4.04 -0.87
CA PRO A 254 -2.22 -3.55 -0.90
C PRO A 254 -1.55 -3.81 -2.25
N ASP A 255 -0.44 -3.11 -2.49
CA ASP A 255 0.50 -3.48 -3.55
C ASP A 255 1.13 -4.84 -3.31
N ASP A 256 1.23 -5.62 -4.38
CA ASP A 256 1.85 -6.94 -4.41
C ASP A 256 3.27 -6.92 -5.00
N TYR A 257 3.81 -5.76 -5.42
CA TYR A 257 5.22 -5.54 -5.79
C TYR A 257 6.10 -5.14 -4.57
N ASN A 258 7.40 -4.93 -4.78
CA ASN A 258 8.29 -4.45 -3.71
C ASN A 258 8.06 -2.95 -3.46
N VAL A 259 7.45 -2.60 -2.33
CA VAL A 259 7.05 -1.22 -2.00
C VAL A 259 8.12 -0.40 -1.28
N LEU A 260 9.08 -1.04 -0.60
CA LEU A 260 10.10 -0.33 0.19
C LEU A 260 11.34 -0.04 -0.65
N ASN A 261 11.76 -1.02 -1.45
CA ASN A 261 12.99 -0.94 -2.24
C ASN A 261 12.74 -0.78 -3.75
N GLY A 262 11.47 -0.80 -4.19
CA GLY A 262 11.11 -0.84 -5.59
C GLY A 262 11.61 -2.10 -6.32
N GLY A 263 11.52 -2.12 -7.64
CA GLY A 263 11.98 -3.23 -8.48
C GLY A 263 11.05 -4.44 -8.51
N ASP A 264 11.44 -5.45 -9.28
CA ASP A 264 10.60 -6.63 -9.55
C ASP A 264 10.59 -7.66 -8.42
N ASN A 265 9.47 -8.36 -8.29
CA ASN A 265 9.34 -9.59 -7.51
C ASN A 265 8.71 -10.70 -8.37
N ASN A 266 7.99 -11.62 -7.73
CA ASN A 266 7.36 -12.76 -8.40
C ASN A 266 5.86 -12.60 -8.67
N SER A 267 5.25 -11.49 -8.25
CA SER A 267 3.84 -11.18 -8.52
C SER A 267 3.66 -10.68 -9.96
N GLU A 268 4.34 -9.59 -10.31
CA GLU A 268 4.47 -9.08 -11.69
C GLU A 268 3.13 -9.01 -12.44
N HIS A 269 3.04 -9.48 -13.68
CA HIS A 269 1.78 -9.40 -14.43
C HIS A 269 0.70 -10.40 -13.96
N TRP A 270 0.96 -11.23 -12.94
CA TRP A 270 -0.04 -12.20 -12.48
C TRP A 270 -1.18 -11.58 -11.68
N THR A 271 -1.06 -10.34 -11.23
CA THR A 271 -2.13 -9.66 -10.51
C THR A 271 -2.14 -8.18 -10.87
N LEU A 272 -3.34 -7.60 -10.97
CA LEU A 272 -3.50 -6.16 -11.13
C LEU A 272 -2.72 -5.36 -10.09
N MET A 273 -2.63 -5.84 -8.84
CA MET A 273 -1.97 -5.13 -7.74
C MET A 273 -0.44 -5.21 -7.79
N ALA A 274 0.15 -5.73 -8.87
CA ALA A 274 1.59 -5.75 -9.09
C ALA A 274 1.93 -4.95 -10.36
N GLN A 275 2.46 -5.59 -11.40
CA GLN A 275 2.66 -4.91 -12.68
C GLN A 275 1.34 -4.85 -13.47
N SER A 276 0.55 -3.82 -13.19
CA SER A 276 -0.80 -3.62 -13.72
C SER A 276 -0.86 -3.37 -15.23
N ARG A 277 0.25 -2.90 -15.82
CA ARG A 277 0.27 -2.39 -17.20
C ARG A 277 0.30 -3.52 -18.23
N LEU A 278 -0.87 -3.88 -18.73
CA LEU A 278 -1.03 -4.73 -19.91
C LEU A 278 -1.64 -3.93 -21.07
N ASN A 279 -1.74 -4.56 -22.24
CA ASN A 279 -2.27 -3.94 -23.44
C ASN A 279 -2.74 -5.01 -24.44
N ALA A 280 -3.69 -4.63 -25.31
CA ALA A 280 -3.97 -5.43 -26.49
C ALA A 280 -2.81 -5.33 -27.49
N ALA A 281 -2.74 -6.25 -28.44
CA ALA A 281 -1.76 -6.18 -29.51
C ALA A 281 -1.87 -4.85 -30.29
N GLY A 282 -0.77 -4.08 -30.31
CA GLY A 282 -0.69 -2.79 -31.00
C GLY A 282 -1.21 -1.59 -30.20
N GLU A 283 -1.66 -1.79 -28.96
CA GLU A 283 -1.98 -0.72 -28.02
C GLU A 283 -0.76 -0.36 -27.16
N PRO A 284 -0.63 0.89 -26.69
CA PRO A 284 0.42 1.29 -25.75
C PRO A 284 0.23 0.64 -24.37
N LEU A 285 1.29 0.64 -23.57
CA LEU A 285 1.33 -0.01 -22.26
C LEU A 285 0.30 0.59 -21.31
N GLY A 286 -0.34 -0.26 -20.50
CA GLY A 286 -1.29 0.18 -19.49
C GLY A 286 -2.67 0.56 -20.01
N THR A 287 -2.90 0.52 -21.34
CA THR A 287 -4.24 0.70 -21.92
C THR A 287 -5.23 -0.33 -21.38
N ARG A 288 -4.77 -1.53 -20.98
CA ARG A 288 -5.61 -2.64 -20.52
C ARG A 288 -5.12 -3.20 -19.18
N PRO A 289 -6.01 -3.52 -18.23
CA PRO A 289 -5.63 -4.22 -17.01
C PRO A 289 -5.61 -5.74 -17.18
N GLY A 290 -4.95 -6.44 -16.24
CA GLY A 290 -5.11 -7.88 -16.00
C GLY A 290 -6.17 -8.18 -14.93
N ASP A 291 -6.52 -9.46 -14.73
CA ASP A 291 -7.40 -9.83 -13.62
C ASP A 291 -6.69 -9.67 -12.26
N LEU A 292 -7.50 -9.48 -11.20
CA LEU A 292 -7.03 -9.60 -9.83
C LEU A 292 -6.54 -11.03 -9.56
N GLY A 293 -5.46 -11.15 -8.79
CA GLY A 293 -4.99 -12.44 -8.28
C GLY A 293 -6.02 -13.13 -7.39
N ALA A 294 -5.92 -14.45 -7.25
CA ALA A 294 -6.84 -15.21 -6.39
C ALA A 294 -6.80 -14.72 -4.93
N TRP A 295 -5.62 -14.37 -4.42
CA TRP A 295 -5.48 -13.81 -3.07
C TRP A 295 -6.20 -12.46 -2.94
N ASN A 296 -6.07 -11.55 -3.91
CA ASN A 296 -6.75 -10.25 -3.87
C ASN A 296 -8.28 -10.42 -3.91
N LYS A 297 -8.80 -11.30 -4.79
CA LYS A 297 -10.23 -11.65 -4.80
C LYS A 297 -10.68 -12.29 -3.49
N LEU A 298 -9.81 -13.06 -2.82
CA LEU A 298 -10.10 -13.63 -1.50
C LEU A 298 -10.24 -12.54 -0.44
N GLN A 299 -9.34 -11.56 -0.40
CA GLN A 299 -9.39 -10.45 0.56
C GLN A 299 -10.66 -9.60 0.39
N LEU A 300 -11.09 -9.37 -0.85
CA LEU A 300 -12.34 -8.65 -1.15
C LEU A 300 -13.62 -9.50 -0.96
N GLY A 301 -13.49 -10.79 -0.61
CA GLY A 301 -14.64 -11.70 -0.51
C GLY A 301 -15.30 -12.03 -1.86
N TRP A 302 -14.59 -11.84 -2.98
CA TRP A 302 -15.08 -12.04 -4.34
C TRP A 302 -14.73 -13.40 -4.94
N LEU A 303 -13.76 -14.10 -4.36
CA LEU A 303 -13.31 -15.42 -4.81
C LEU A 303 -14.30 -16.53 -4.40
N ASP A 304 -14.73 -17.34 -5.36
CA ASP A 304 -15.36 -18.64 -5.07
C ASP A 304 -14.28 -19.74 -4.99
N TYR A 305 -14.14 -20.41 -3.84
CA TYR A 305 -13.05 -21.35 -3.59
C TYR A 305 -13.45 -22.56 -2.75
N GLU A 306 -12.70 -23.65 -2.92
CA GLU A 306 -12.79 -24.84 -2.07
C GLU A 306 -11.64 -24.88 -1.07
N THR A 307 -11.94 -25.21 0.19
CA THR A 307 -10.92 -25.33 1.24
C THR A 307 -10.47 -26.78 1.41
N VAL A 308 -9.16 -27.01 1.48
CA VAL A 308 -8.55 -28.33 1.74
C VAL A 308 -7.55 -28.22 2.86
N VAL A 309 -7.65 -29.04 3.90
CA VAL A 309 -6.63 -29.06 4.96
C VAL A 309 -5.44 -29.92 4.52
N ALA A 310 -4.22 -29.48 4.77
CA ALA A 310 -3.00 -30.23 4.46
C ALA A 310 -3.06 -31.69 4.98
N GLY A 311 -2.58 -32.63 4.17
CA GLY A 311 -2.67 -34.07 4.42
C GLY A 311 -3.99 -34.73 3.98
N GLN A 312 -5.01 -33.96 3.60
CA GLN A 312 -6.20 -34.51 2.94
C GLN A 312 -5.96 -34.75 1.45
N LYS A 313 -6.54 -35.84 0.95
CA LYS A 313 -6.57 -36.13 -0.49
C LYS A 313 -7.89 -35.64 -1.08
N ARG A 314 -7.80 -34.77 -2.09
CA ARG A 314 -8.97 -34.22 -2.79
C ARG A 314 -8.73 -34.19 -4.29
N THR A 315 -9.82 -34.29 -5.05
CA THR A 315 -9.83 -34.02 -6.49
C THR A 315 -10.92 -33.00 -6.74
N ILE A 316 -10.55 -31.89 -7.38
CA ILE A 316 -11.41 -30.72 -7.55
C ILE A 316 -11.43 -30.40 -9.05
N ASN A 317 -12.60 -30.05 -9.58
CA ASN A 317 -12.71 -29.45 -10.90
C ASN A 317 -12.86 -27.95 -10.70
N LEU A 318 -11.82 -27.21 -11.00
CA LEU A 318 -11.81 -25.75 -10.98
C LEU A 318 -12.44 -25.20 -12.27
N GLY A 319 -13.13 -24.07 -12.13
CA GLY A 319 -13.43 -23.14 -13.21
C GLY A 319 -12.27 -22.18 -13.44
N PRO A 320 -12.43 -21.18 -14.33
CA PRO A 320 -11.46 -20.10 -14.51
C PRO A 320 -11.38 -19.19 -13.28
N GLN A 321 -10.21 -18.64 -12.97
CA GLN A 321 -10.04 -17.64 -11.90
C GLN A 321 -10.73 -16.31 -12.24
N GLU A 322 -10.88 -16.03 -13.53
CA GLU A 322 -11.26 -14.71 -14.03
C GLU A 322 -12.74 -14.38 -13.75
N TYR A 323 -13.62 -15.39 -13.70
CA TYR A 323 -15.05 -15.19 -13.44
C TYR A 323 -15.70 -16.38 -12.72
N ASN A 324 -16.79 -16.11 -11.99
CA ASN A 324 -17.53 -17.15 -11.28
C ASN A 324 -18.29 -18.10 -12.23
N SER A 325 -18.27 -19.39 -11.91
CA SER A 325 -18.96 -20.45 -12.65
C SER A 325 -19.65 -21.42 -11.68
N ALA A 326 -20.23 -22.52 -12.15
CA ALA A 326 -20.71 -23.57 -11.25
C ALA A 326 -19.58 -24.36 -10.55
N LYS A 327 -18.33 -24.12 -10.96
CA LYS A 327 -17.11 -24.70 -10.40
C LYS A 327 -16.33 -23.62 -9.65
N PRO A 328 -15.68 -23.97 -8.53
CA PRO A 328 -14.84 -23.03 -7.77
C PRO A 328 -13.70 -22.49 -8.63
N GLN A 329 -13.35 -21.22 -8.42
CA GLN A 329 -12.28 -20.51 -9.13
C GLN A 329 -10.89 -20.93 -8.61
N ALA A 330 -10.79 -21.32 -7.34
CA ALA A 330 -9.55 -21.72 -6.71
C ALA A 330 -9.71 -22.83 -5.65
N ALA A 331 -8.58 -23.42 -5.26
CA ALA A 331 -8.47 -24.21 -4.04
C ALA A 331 -7.56 -23.49 -3.04
N VAL A 332 -7.99 -23.38 -1.79
CA VAL A 332 -7.20 -22.85 -0.66
C VAL A 332 -6.78 -24.02 0.23
N VAL A 333 -5.48 -24.30 0.29
CA VAL A 333 -4.91 -25.34 1.13
C VAL A 333 -4.47 -24.76 2.47
N VAL A 334 -5.15 -25.12 3.55
CA VAL A 334 -4.83 -24.69 4.92
C VAL A 334 -3.68 -25.52 5.46
N LEU A 335 -2.59 -24.85 5.85
CA LEU A 335 -1.38 -25.51 6.36
C LEU A 335 -1.35 -25.46 7.90
N PRO A 336 -0.56 -26.34 8.56
CA PRO A 336 -0.27 -26.18 9.97
C PRO A 336 0.45 -24.85 10.22
N LYS A 337 0.09 -24.16 11.30
CA LYS A 337 0.69 -22.86 11.64
C LYS A 337 2.21 -22.92 11.63
N ARG A 338 2.82 -21.93 10.99
CA ARG A 338 4.27 -21.79 10.89
C ARG A 338 4.83 -21.14 12.14
N ALA A 339 5.74 -21.85 12.83
CA ALA A 339 6.47 -21.30 13.96
C ALA A 339 7.53 -20.30 13.47
N ARG A 340 7.55 -19.10 14.06
CA ARG A 340 8.57 -18.07 13.83
C ARG A 340 9.13 -17.62 15.16
N THR A 341 10.45 -17.50 15.24
CA THR A 341 11.12 -16.90 16.39
C THR A 341 11.15 -15.40 16.18
N ILE A 342 10.45 -14.67 17.04
CA ILE A 342 10.49 -13.22 17.10
C ILE A 342 11.63 -12.83 18.04
N ASN A 343 12.53 -11.99 17.57
CA ASN A 343 13.58 -11.39 18.39
C ASN A 343 13.15 -9.98 18.78
N ASN A 344 12.65 -9.84 20.00
CA ASN A 344 12.22 -8.56 20.57
C ASN A 344 13.39 -7.76 21.16
N GLY A 345 14.61 -8.33 21.17
CA GLY A 345 15.80 -7.81 21.86
C GLY A 345 15.76 -8.07 23.37
N ALA A 346 16.92 -8.26 24.01
CA ALA A 346 16.96 -8.57 25.45
C ALA A 346 16.27 -7.46 26.29
N PRO A 347 15.48 -7.83 27.33
CA PRO A 347 15.06 -6.91 28.39
C PRO A 347 16.26 -6.19 29.00
N PHE A 348 16.06 -4.98 29.50
CA PHE A 348 17.12 -4.26 30.20
C PHE A 348 17.44 -4.95 31.53
N GLU A 349 16.40 -5.35 32.25
CA GLU A 349 16.48 -6.16 33.45
C GLU A 349 15.39 -7.24 33.45
N GLY A 350 15.48 -8.21 34.37
CA GLY A 350 14.48 -9.28 34.46
C GLY A 350 14.44 -10.20 33.24
N ALA A 351 13.26 -10.73 32.95
CA ALA A 351 12.96 -11.69 31.89
C ALA A 351 11.97 -11.13 30.85
N LYS A 352 11.27 -10.03 31.15
CA LYS A 352 10.28 -9.39 30.29
C LYS A 352 10.51 -7.88 30.17
N GLN A 353 9.84 -7.29 29.20
CA GLN A 353 9.81 -5.85 28.94
C GLN A 353 8.41 -5.47 28.43
N TRP A 354 8.02 -4.22 28.59
CA TRP A 354 6.80 -3.68 27.99
C TRP A 354 7.02 -3.38 26.52
N PHE A 355 6.05 -3.75 25.69
CA PHE A 355 6.00 -3.43 24.27
C PHE A 355 4.65 -2.84 23.90
N SER A 356 4.65 -1.74 23.14
CA SER A 356 3.44 -1.05 22.72
C SER A 356 2.62 -1.82 21.67
N GLY A 357 3.23 -2.78 20.99
CA GLY A 357 2.73 -3.28 19.70
C GLY A 357 3.35 -2.51 18.53
N ASN A 358 3.12 -3.00 17.31
CA ASN A 358 3.65 -2.43 16.07
C ASN A 358 2.74 -2.80 14.91
N ALA A 359 1.70 -1.99 14.71
CA ALA A 359 0.72 -2.10 13.64
C ALA A 359 0.11 -0.71 13.41
N ASP A 360 -0.66 -0.61 12.33
CA ASP A 360 -1.39 0.60 11.97
C ASP A 360 -2.68 0.69 12.82
N ASP A 361 -3.28 1.88 12.90
CA ASP A 361 -4.53 2.20 13.61
C ASP A 361 -4.57 1.81 15.10
N MET A 362 -3.42 1.82 15.78
CA MET A 362 -3.32 1.41 17.18
C MET A 362 -3.68 2.54 18.15
N ARG A 363 -4.31 2.18 19.27
CA ARG A 363 -4.54 3.07 20.42
C ARG A 363 -4.26 2.35 21.73
N ASN A 364 -2.99 2.12 22.00
CA ASN A 364 -2.55 1.32 23.13
C ASN A 364 -2.12 2.19 24.30
N SER A 365 -2.35 1.74 25.53
CA SER A 365 -1.91 2.44 26.73
C SER A 365 -1.42 1.53 27.85
N LEU A 366 -0.57 2.10 28.70
CA LEU A 366 -0.05 1.51 29.92
C LEU A 366 -0.21 2.53 31.05
N THR A 367 -1.11 2.28 32.00
CA THR A 367 -1.54 3.28 33.00
C THR A 367 -1.31 2.81 34.43
N ALA A 368 -0.77 3.67 35.31
CA ALA A 368 -0.60 3.38 36.74
C ALA A 368 -0.98 4.57 37.63
N PRO A 369 -1.50 4.33 38.85
CA PRO A 369 -1.63 5.36 39.87
C PRO A 369 -0.27 5.73 40.46
N VAL A 370 -0.03 7.03 40.67
CA VAL A 370 1.16 7.57 41.34
C VAL A 370 0.72 8.54 42.42
N ASN A 371 1.14 8.28 43.67
CA ASN A 371 0.84 9.17 44.80
C ASN A 371 2.05 10.05 45.14
N LEU A 372 1.97 11.33 44.76
CA LEU A 372 2.96 12.37 45.08
C LEU A 372 2.50 13.27 46.25
N SER A 373 1.48 12.86 47.02
CA SER A 373 1.00 13.62 48.17
C SER A 373 2.12 13.86 49.19
N GLY A 374 2.31 15.13 49.57
CA GLY A 374 3.37 15.54 50.49
C GLY A 374 4.79 15.48 49.91
N LYS A 375 4.94 15.30 48.59
CA LYS A 375 6.24 15.35 47.89
C LYS A 375 6.50 16.73 47.28
N SER A 376 7.77 17.08 47.13
CA SER A 376 8.19 18.39 46.59
C SER A 376 8.77 18.33 45.18
N ALA A 377 9.36 17.19 44.79
CA ALA A 377 9.86 16.94 43.45
C ALA A 377 9.64 15.49 43.06
N ALA A 378 9.43 15.23 41.77
CA ALA A 378 9.25 13.88 41.24
C ALA A 378 9.77 13.75 39.81
N THR A 379 10.29 12.57 39.46
CA THR A 379 10.79 12.27 38.12
C THR A 379 10.45 10.83 37.78
N LEU A 380 9.91 10.63 36.57
CA LEU A 380 9.79 9.34 35.92
C LEU A 380 11.06 9.07 35.13
N THR A 381 11.65 7.90 35.31
CA THR A 381 12.76 7.39 34.50
C THR A 381 12.44 6.01 33.97
N ALA A 382 12.92 5.67 32.77
CA ALA A 382 12.83 4.32 32.23
C ALA A 382 13.99 4.05 31.28
N LYS A 383 14.23 2.77 30.99
CA LYS A 383 15.04 2.35 29.86
C LYS A 383 14.11 2.12 28.69
N VAL A 384 14.37 2.77 27.57
CA VAL A 384 13.51 2.68 26.38
C VAL A 384 14.31 2.37 25.13
N ARG A 385 13.66 1.78 24.13
CA ARG A 385 14.11 1.77 22.74
C ARG A 385 12.89 1.78 21.85
N TYR A 386 12.95 2.49 20.74
CA TYR A 386 11.79 2.66 19.88
C TYR A 386 12.16 2.99 18.44
N GLY A 387 11.28 2.55 17.55
CA GLY A 387 11.16 2.99 16.17
C GLY A 387 9.69 3.32 15.93
N ILE A 388 9.40 4.61 15.87
CA ILE A 388 8.06 5.19 15.73
C ILE A 388 8.12 6.03 14.46
N GLU A 389 7.14 5.95 13.58
CA GLU A 389 7.15 6.75 12.36
C GLU A 389 7.18 8.24 12.71
N ALA A 390 8.18 8.96 12.19
CA ALA A 390 8.41 10.35 12.55
C ALA A 390 7.34 11.25 11.92
N GLY A 391 6.66 12.08 12.72
CA GLY A 391 5.62 12.99 12.22
C GLY A 391 4.22 12.39 12.07
N TYR A 392 4.05 11.08 12.26
CA TYR A 392 2.79 10.37 12.02
C TYR A 392 2.36 9.58 13.27
N ASP A 393 3.23 8.69 13.74
CA ASP A 393 3.03 7.92 14.95
C ASP A 393 3.60 8.62 16.19
N TYR A 394 2.98 8.40 17.35
CA TYR A 394 3.42 9.03 18.58
C TYR A 394 3.26 8.15 19.82
N LEU A 395 4.27 8.21 20.70
CA LEU A 395 4.13 7.85 22.11
C LEU A 395 4.02 9.12 22.96
N TYR A 396 2.92 9.24 23.70
CA TYR A 396 2.71 10.29 24.67
C TYR A 396 2.96 9.77 26.09
N ILE A 397 3.66 10.56 26.90
CA ILE A 397 3.66 10.42 28.36
C ILE A 397 2.66 11.42 28.92
N GLU A 398 1.62 10.94 29.60
CA GLU A 398 0.50 11.76 30.04
C GLU A 398 0.26 11.61 31.53
N ALA A 399 -0.20 12.69 32.16
CA ALA A 399 -0.66 12.69 33.54
C ALA A 399 -2.08 13.22 33.65
N SER A 400 -2.83 12.72 34.63
CA SER A 400 -4.21 13.12 34.92
C SER A 400 -4.46 13.15 36.42
N GLU A 401 -5.13 14.19 36.92
CA GLU A 401 -5.55 14.30 38.33
C GLU A 401 -6.90 13.61 38.61
N ASP A 402 -7.72 13.43 37.58
CA ASP A 402 -9.10 12.90 37.68
C ASP A 402 -9.31 11.57 36.93
N GLY A 403 -8.34 11.15 36.12
CA GLY A 403 -8.40 9.95 35.28
C GLY A 403 -9.11 10.14 33.94
N SER A 404 -9.68 11.32 33.67
CA SER A 404 -10.44 11.64 32.44
C SER A 404 -9.79 12.73 31.59
N ALA A 405 -9.23 13.77 32.19
CA ALA A 405 -8.51 14.82 31.50
C ALA A 405 -7.01 14.50 31.51
N TRP A 406 -6.44 14.26 30.34
CA TRP A 406 -5.05 13.84 30.18
C TRP A 406 -4.20 14.95 29.57
N THR A 407 -3.05 15.22 30.18
CA THR A 407 -2.12 16.25 29.72
C THR A 407 -0.79 15.60 29.33
N PRO A 408 -0.34 15.70 28.07
CA PRO A 408 1.01 15.29 27.68
C PRO A 408 2.09 16.07 28.44
N VAL A 409 3.08 15.36 28.95
CA VAL A 409 4.18 15.89 29.76
C VAL A 409 5.49 15.72 28.98
N GLY A 410 6.21 16.82 28.78
CA GLY A 410 7.51 16.79 28.11
C GLY A 410 8.61 16.19 28.99
N GLY A 411 9.65 15.67 28.34
CA GLY A 411 10.83 15.14 28.99
C GLY A 411 12.01 15.04 28.01
N THR A 412 12.93 14.14 28.31
CA THR A 412 14.06 13.83 27.43
C THR A 412 14.19 12.33 27.17
N VAL A 413 14.66 11.98 25.98
CA VAL A 413 15.20 10.66 25.61
C VAL A 413 16.67 10.86 25.25
N ASP A 414 17.57 10.13 25.91
CA ASP A 414 19.02 10.24 25.70
C ASP A 414 19.55 11.68 25.83
N GLY A 415 18.92 12.47 26.71
CA GLY A 415 19.23 13.88 26.91
C GLY A 415 18.63 14.85 25.88
N HIS A 416 18.00 14.35 24.82
CA HIS A 416 17.30 15.16 23.81
C HIS A 416 15.84 15.39 24.22
N GLY A 417 15.35 16.61 24.08
CA GLY A 417 13.95 16.94 24.39
C GLY A 417 12.97 16.19 23.48
N PHE A 418 11.79 15.89 23.99
CA PHE A 418 10.69 15.34 23.20
C PHE A 418 10.40 16.22 21.98
N SER A 419 10.04 15.57 20.86
CA SER A 419 9.49 16.24 19.69
C SER A 419 8.09 16.77 20.01
N LYS A 420 7.44 17.36 19.01
CA LYS A 420 6.08 17.84 19.11
C LYS A 420 5.27 17.29 17.94
N ASP A 421 4.02 16.95 18.22
CA ASP A 421 3.07 16.68 17.16
C ASP A 421 2.63 17.95 16.43
N SER A 422 1.79 17.79 15.40
CA SER A 422 1.25 18.89 14.59
C SER A 422 0.48 19.95 15.41
N ALA A 423 -0.08 19.56 16.57
CA ALA A 423 -0.73 20.47 17.51
C ALA A 423 0.22 21.13 18.53
N GLY A 424 1.53 20.86 18.45
CA GLY A 424 2.55 21.39 19.35
C GLY A 424 2.62 20.71 20.71
N ARG A 425 1.97 19.56 20.90
CA ARG A 425 2.00 18.79 22.16
C ARG A 425 3.28 17.95 22.22
N PRO A 426 3.93 17.83 23.38
CA PRO A 426 5.15 17.02 23.51
C PRO A 426 4.83 15.53 23.30
N ALA A 427 5.63 14.87 22.46
CA ALA A 427 5.50 13.46 22.12
C ALA A 427 6.87 12.85 21.79
N ILE A 428 6.92 11.52 21.67
CA ILE A 428 8.09 10.80 21.18
C ILE A 428 7.72 10.16 19.85
N ASP A 429 8.52 10.46 18.83
CA ASP A 429 8.48 9.87 17.49
C ASP A 429 9.91 9.60 16.97
N GLY A 430 10.02 9.06 15.75
CA GLY A 430 11.29 8.72 15.13
C GLY A 430 11.96 7.50 15.75
N ARG A 431 13.29 7.40 15.60
CA ARG A 431 14.08 6.25 16.10
C ARG A 431 15.05 6.69 17.19
N SER A 432 15.02 5.94 18.30
CA SER A 432 16.10 6.04 19.30
C SER A 432 17.45 5.62 18.72
N THR A 433 18.54 6.24 19.18
CA THR A 433 19.92 5.96 18.71
C THR A 433 20.32 4.48 18.85
N GLY A 434 19.75 3.78 19.84
CA GLY A 434 19.99 2.37 20.09
C GLY A 434 19.11 1.39 19.32
N PHE A 435 18.06 1.85 18.62
CA PHE A 435 16.99 0.97 18.10
C PHE A 435 17.50 -0.15 17.19
N ALA A 436 18.27 0.20 16.14
CA ALA A 436 18.78 -0.74 15.15
C ALA A 436 19.70 -1.82 15.75
N ASN A 437 20.39 -1.50 16.85
CA ASN A 437 21.29 -2.42 17.55
C ASN A 437 20.66 -2.97 18.85
N GLN A 438 19.35 -2.79 19.04
CA GLN A 438 18.59 -3.22 20.22
C GLN A 438 19.13 -2.67 21.55
N GLN A 439 19.81 -1.53 21.54
CA GLN A 439 20.36 -0.86 22.72
C GLN A 439 19.32 0.03 23.41
N TRP A 440 19.36 0.04 24.74
CA TRP A 440 18.49 0.85 25.58
C TRP A 440 19.06 2.25 25.78
N VAL A 441 18.19 3.26 25.71
CA VAL A 441 18.50 4.66 26.03
C VAL A 441 17.67 5.13 27.23
N ASP A 442 18.09 6.24 27.84
CA ASP A 442 17.45 6.78 29.05
C ASP A 442 16.28 7.70 28.73
N LEU A 443 15.09 7.38 29.27
CA LEU A 443 13.93 8.26 29.32
C LEU A 443 13.93 9.00 30.68
N SER A 444 13.69 10.31 30.67
CA SER A 444 13.51 11.12 31.89
C SER A 444 12.40 12.15 31.71
N VAL A 445 11.36 12.10 32.55
CA VAL A 445 10.22 13.00 32.51
C VAL A 445 10.02 13.67 33.88
N PRO A 446 10.20 15.00 34.00
CA PRO A 446 9.91 15.71 35.25
C PRO A 446 8.41 15.72 35.54
N LEU A 447 8.05 15.43 36.79
CA LEU A 447 6.66 15.40 37.26
C LEU A 447 6.39 16.47 38.35
N ASP A 448 7.29 17.45 38.48
CA ASP A 448 7.23 18.47 39.54
C ASP A 448 5.93 19.30 39.49
N ALA A 449 5.34 19.48 38.31
CA ALA A 449 4.03 20.13 38.14
C ALA A 449 2.88 19.42 38.89
N TYR A 450 3.09 18.15 39.24
CA TYR A 450 2.14 17.30 39.97
C TYR A 450 2.58 17.00 41.41
N ALA A 451 3.64 17.66 41.90
CA ALA A 451 4.08 17.54 43.29
C ALA A 451 2.92 17.86 44.27
N GLY A 452 2.78 17.03 45.30
CA GLY A 452 1.71 17.16 46.29
C GLY A 452 0.37 16.55 45.89
N LYS A 453 0.23 15.96 44.69
CA LYS A 453 -1.05 15.42 44.17
C LYS A 453 -1.01 13.89 44.05
N ALA A 454 -2.18 13.27 43.96
CA ALA A 454 -2.32 11.91 43.46
C ALA A 454 -2.73 12.00 41.98
N ILE A 455 -2.05 11.26 41.11
CA ILE A 455 -2.27 11.29 39.66
C ILE A 455 -2.36 9.88 39.08
N GLN A 456 -2.95 9.79 37.89
CA GLN A 456 -2.75 8.68 36.96
C GLN A 456 -1.64 9.06 35.99
N LEU A 457 -0.68 8.17 35.78
CA LEU A 457 0.39 8.28 34.79
C LEU A 457 0.10 7.28 33.66
N ARG A 458 0.24 7.71 32.40
CA ARG A 458 -0.03 6.87 31.22
C ARG A 458 1.04 7.03 30.15
N PHE A 459 1.47 5.90 29.60
CA PHE A 459 2.10 5.84 28.28
C PHE A 459 0.99 5.56 27.27
N ARG A 460 0.84 6.37 26.23
CA ARG A 460 -0.18 6.18 25.19
C ARG A 460 0.50 6.15 23.83
N TYR A 461 0.46 5.01 23.16
CA TYR A 461 0.98 4.80 21.81
C TYR A 461 -0.18 4.88 20.82
N VAL A 462 -0.05 5.74 19.81
CA VAL A 462 -1.02 5.90 18.73
C VAL A 462 -0.31 5.85 17.40
N THR A 463 -0.88 5.10 16.46
CA THR A 463 -0.40 5.02 15.08
C THR A 463 -1.49 5.46 14.11
N ASP A 464 -1.07 5.93 12.94
CA ASP A 464 -1.99 6.22 11.83
C ASP A 464 -2.27 4.95 11.00
N GLY A 465 -2.91 5.11 9.84
CA GLY A 465 -3.28 4.00 8.96
C GLY A 465 -2.13 3.43 8.11
N GLY A 466 -0.89 3.81 8.36
CA GLY A 466 0.27 3.38 7.58
C GLY A 466 1.54 3.13 8.41
N THR A 467 2.44 2.34 7.81
CA THR A 467 3.87 2.25 8.12
C THR A 467 4.30 2.22 9.61
N ALA A 468 4.09 1.11 10.31
CA ALA A 468 4.64 0.96 11.67
C ALA A 468 6.18 0.64 11.72
N TRP A 469 6.98 1.44 12.45
CA TRP A 469 8.48 1.38 12.48
C TRP A 469 9.13 0.50 13.57
N GLY A 470 8.35 -0.36 14.21
CA GLY A 470 8.79 -1.34 15.20
C GLY A 470 8.34 -1.06 16.64
N GLY A 471 7.61 0.03 16.87
CA GLY A 471 6.94 0.37 18.12
C GLY A 471 7.88 0.85 19.24
N PHE A 472 7.35 0.84 20.46
CA PHE A 472 8.02 1.33 21.67
C PHE A 472 8.21 0.21 22.70
N TYR A 473 9.43 0.08 23.18
CA TYR A 473 9.81 -0.81 24.28
C TYR A 473 10.19 0.00 25.51
N ALA A 474 9.74 -0.44 26.68
CA ALA A 474 10.13 0.12 27.97
C ALA A 474 10.41 -0.96 29.01
N ASP A 475 11.39 -0.67 29.86
CA ASP A 475 11.77 -1.49 31.00
C ASP A 475 12.35 -0.60 32.11
N ALA A 476 12.51 -1.15 33.32
CA ALA A 476 12.99 -0.44 34.52
C ALA A 476 12.22 0.88 34.79
N ILE A 477 10.91 0.90 34.55
CA ILE A 477 10.07 2.10 34.71
C ILE A 477 10.01 2.45 36.19
N THR A 478 10.49 3.64 36.56
CA THR A 478 10.63 4.06 37.95
C THR A 478 10.15 5.49 38.13
N VAL A 479 9.32 5.75 39.13
CA VAL A 479 9.05 7.12 39.60
C VAL A 479 9.76 7.32 40.93
N THR A 480 10.62 8.33 40.99
CA THR A 480 11.31 8.75 42.22
C THR A 480 10.77 10.10 42.67
N ALA A 481 10.37 10.21 43.93
CA ALA A 481 9.89 11.45 44.54
C ALA A 481 10.66 11.77 45.82
N ASP A 482 11.24 12.97 45.89
CA ASP A 482 12.16 13.41 46.95
C ASP A 482 13.26 12.38 47.27
N GLY A 483 13.82 11.75 46.23
CA GLY A 483 14.90 10.75 46.35
C GLY A 483 14.46 9.33 46.73
N ALA A 484 13.16 9.08 46.91
CA ALA A 484 12.63 7.74 47.19
C ALA A 484 11.77 7.21 46.02
N THR A 485 11.95 5.94 45.66
CA THR A 485 11.09 5.26 44.68
C THR A 485 9.66 5.13 45.19
N VAL A 486 8.69 5.63 44.42
CA VAL A 486 7.25 5.54 44.72
C VAL A 486 6.50 4.63 43.74
N LEU A 487 7.10 4.32 42.59
CA LEU A 487 6.63 3.34 41.62
C LEU A 487 7.83 2.65 40.97
N SER A 488 7.75 1.35 40.72
CA SER A 488 8.73 0.57 39.95
C SER A 488 8.03 -0.57 39.22
N ASP A 489 8.33 -0.75 37.94
CA ASP A 489 7.78 -1.79 37.07
C ASP A 489 8.77 -2.18 35.96
N GLY A 490 9.15 -3.47 35.93
CA GLY A 490 9.99 -4.08 34.90
C GLY A 490 9.24 -5.12 34.06
N ALA A 491 7.92 -4.98 33.91
CA ALA A 491 7.03 -5.91 33.22
C ALA A 491 6.96 -7.33 33.81
N GLU A 492 7.31 -7.48 35.09
CA GLU A 492 7.34 -8.75 35.81
C GLU A 492 6.06 -8.96 36.63
N GLY A 493 5.39 -10.10 36.43
CA GLY A 493 4.22 -10.49 37.21
C GLY A 493 3.04 -9.51 37.09
N THR A 494 2.37 -9.21 38.22
CA THR A 494 1.28 -8.23 38.31
C THR A 494 1.83 -6.90 38.85
N GLY A 495 2.54 -6.15 38.00
CA GLY A 495 3.07 -4.84 38.33
C GLY A 495 2.00 -3.76 38.56
N PRO A 496 2.38 -2.53 38.95
CA PRO A 496 1.46 -1.42 39.19
C PRO A 496 0.75 -0.91 37.92
N PHE A 497 1.29 -1.17 36.73
CA PHE A 497 0.66 -0.74 35.49
C PHE A 497 -0.46 -1.68 35.01
N VAL A 498 -1.55 -1.06 34.55
CA VAL A 498 -2.64 -1.71 33.83
C VAL A 498 -2.44 -1.45 32.34
N ALA A 499 -2.26 -2.54 31.59
CA ALA A 499 -2.11 -2.48 30.14
C ALA A 499 -3.47 -2.55 29.44
N ALA A 500 -3.66 -1.69 28.45
CA ALA A 500 -4.69 -1.78 27.42
C ALA A 500 -3.97 -1.80 26.07
N GLY A 501 -3.71 -3.00 25.54
CA GLY A 501 -3.00 -3.21 24.28
C GLY A 501 -1.46 -3.33 24.39
N PHE A 502 -0.83 -2.67 25.36
CA PHE A 502 0.57 -2.97 25.70
C PHE A 502 0.72 -4.44 26.16
N ILE A 503 1.85 -5.07 25.83
CA ILE A 503 2.13 -6.46 26.19
C ILE A 503 3.48 -6.61 26.89
N ALA A 504 3.52 -7.43 27.94
CA ALA A 504 4.74 -7.81 28.63
C ALA A 504 5.33 -9.08 27.98
N LEU A 505 6.44 -8.93 27.26
CA LEU A 505 7.03 -10.01 26.45
C LEU A 505 8.52 -10.26 26.75
N PRO A 506 9.02 -11.49 26.53
CA PRO A 506 10.43 -11.80 26.70
C PRO A 506 11.28 -11.26 25.53
N GLY A 507 12.60 -11.31 25.68
CA GLY A 507 13.51 -10.86 24.61
C GLY A 507 13.45 -11.68 23.32
N SER A 508 12.95 -12.90 23.40
CA SER A 508 12.58 -13.68 22.22
C SER A 508 11.45 -14.65 22.56
N GLU A 509 10.57 -14.87 21.60
CA GLU A 509 9.44 -15.79 21.72
C GLU A 509 9.17 -16.51 20.39
N VAL A 510 8.53 -17.67 20.47
CA VAL A 510 8.03 -18.37 19.28
C VAL A 510 6.54 -18.05 19.14
N ARG A 511 6.18 -17.45 18.00
CA ARG A 511 4.80 -17.22 17.60
C ARG A 511 4.42 -18.14 16.43
N TYR A 512 3.14 -18.42 16.29
CA TYR A 512 2.59 -19.33 15.29
C TYR A 512 1.66 -18.56 14.37
N PHE A 513 2.00 -18.52 13.08
CA PHE A 513 1.27 -17.76 12.06
C PHE A 513 0.52 -18.70 11.13
N ASP A 514 -0.64 -18.26 10.65
CA ASP A 514 -1.39 -19.03 9.67
C ASP A 514 -0.74 -18.88 8.29
N ASN A 515 -0.83 -19.92 7.48
CA ASN A 515 -0.28 -19.92 6.14
C ASN A 515 -1.02 -20.91 5.23
N TYR A 516 -0.98 -20.63 3.93
CA TYR A 516 -1.86 -21.25 2.94
C TYR A 516 -1.17 -21.40 1.59
N TYR A 517 -1.62 -22.38 0.80
CA TYR A 517 -1.46 -22.32 -0.66
C TYR A 517 -2.77 -21.93 -1.30
N ILE A 518 -2.74 -21.04 -2.29
CA ILE A 518 -3.91 -20.68 -3.10
C ILE A 518 -3.61 -21.10 -4.54
N ALA A 519 -4.44 -21.96 -5.10
CA ALA A 519 -4.25 -22.52 -6.45
C ALA A 519 -5.43 -22.16 -7.35
N GLY A 520 -5.22 -21.22 -8.27
CA GLY A 520 -6.23 -20.72 -9.22
C GLY A 520 -5.92 -21.14 -10.66
N HIS A 521 -6.96 -21.42 -11.46
CA HIS A 521 -6.80 -21.77 -12.87
C HIS A 521 -6.81 -20.52 -13.75
N ARG A 522 -5.64 -20.13 -14.27
CA ARG A 522 -5.46 -18.96 -15.13
C ARG A 522 -5.67 -19.29 -16.60
N SER A 523 -6.44 -18.47 -17.29
CA SER A 523 -6.75 -18.62 -18.71
C SER A 523 -6.84 -17.29 -19.44
N TYR A 524 -6.61 -17.30 -20.76
CA TYR A 524 -6.75 -16.10 -21.61
C TYR A 524 -8.22 -15.75 -21.89
N VAL A 525 -8.96 -15.44 -20.84
CA VAL A 525 -10.37 -15.04 -20.85
C VAL A 525 -10.52 -13.77 -20.00
N GLN A 526 -11.62 -13.04 -20.17
CA GLN A 526 -11.84 -11.74 -19.51
C GLN A 526 -10.63 -10.81 -19.67
N TYR A 527 -10.06 -10.27 -18.59
CA TYR A 527 -8.95 -9.33 -18.64
C TYR A 527 -7.61 -10.04 -18.79
N ASP A 528 -7.48 -11.27 -18.30
CA ASP A 528 -6.30 -12.12 -18.53
C ASP A 528 -6.09 -12.54 -19.98
N LYS A 529 -7.03 -12.28 -20.90
CA LYS A 529 -6.75 -12.35 -22.35
C LYS A 529 -5.55 -11.47 -22.73
N TYR A 530 -5.28 -10.40 -21.98
CA TYR A 530 -4.15 -9.49 -22.19
C TYR A 530 -2.83 -10.03 -21.66
N LEU A 531 -2.80 -11.08 -20.83
CA LEU A 531 -1.55 -11.79 -20.51
C LEU A 531 -0.88 -12.41 -21.74
N LYS A 532 -1.66 -12.65 -22.79
CA LYS A 532 -1.16 -13.17 -24.07
C LYS A 532 -0.39 -12.13 -24.88
N THR A 533 -0.71 -10.84 -24.73
CA THR A 533 -0.22 -9.77 -25.62
C THR A 533 0.49 -8.64 -24.90
N GLY A 534 0.16 -8.42 -23.64
CA GLY A 534 0.54 -7.25 -22.86
C GLY A 534 1.91 -7.32 -22.19
N PRO A 535 2.36 -8.45 -21.59
CA PRO A 535 3.64 -8.48 -20.90
C PRO A 535 4.78 -8.02 -21.82
N TYR A 536 5.66 -7.18 -21.28
CA TYR A 536 6.59 -6.39 -22.09
C TYR A 536 8.00 -6.31 -21.48
N PHE A 537 8.98 -5.96 -22.31
CA PHE A 537 10.36 -5.76 -21.91
C PHE A 537 11.03 -4.63 -22.70
N PHE A 538 11.61 -3.66 -21.99
CA PHE A 538 12.44 -2.60 -22.56
C PHE A 538 13.85 -3.12 -22.85
N GLY A 539 14.15 -3.29 -24.13
CA GLY A 539 15.36 -3.99 -24.59
C GLY A 539 16.26 -3.21 -25.56
N TYR A 540 15.80 -2.06 -26.04
CA TYR A 540 16.44 -1.33 -27.14
C TYR A 540 17.11 -0.06 -26.63
N SER A 541 18.45 0.03 -26.72
CA SER A 541 19.16 1.27 -26.37
C SER A 541 19.00 2.34 -27.45
N SER A 542 18.70 1.94 -28.69
CA SER A 542 18.42 2.86 -29.79
C SER A 542 16.99 3.45 -29.78
N LYS A 543 16.09 2.85 -28.99
CA LYS A 543 14.67 3.19 -28.89
C LYS A 543 14.17 2.91 -27.46
N PRO A 544 14.48 3.79 -26.49
CA PRO A 544 14.24 3.52 -25.07
C PRO A 544 12.77 3.25 -24.75
N ASP A 545 11.84 3.84 -25.51
CA ASP A 545 10.38 3.70 -25.32
C ASP A 545 9.77 2.62 -26.23
N TYR A 546 10.61 1.76 -26.82
CA TYR A 546 10.17 0.62 -27.61
C TYR A 546 10.32 -0.67 -26.82
N VAL A 547 9.24 -1.44 -26.73
CA VAL A 547 9.20 -2.72 -26.02
C VAL A 547 9.00 -3.91 -26.94
N ASP A 548 9.60 -5.02 -26.54
CA ASP A 548 9.20 -6.36 -26.97
C ASP A 548 8.02 -6.86 -26.14
N HIS A 549 7.12 -7.63 -26.75
CA HIS A 549 6.02 -8.30 -26.06
C HIS A 549 6.20 -9.82 -26.01
N TYR A 550 5.70 -10.43 -24.94
CA TYR A 550 5.70 -11.88 -24.73
C TYR A 550 4.47 -12.32 -23.92
N ALA A 551 4.18 -13.61 -23.92
CA ALA A 551 2.97 -14.14 -23.28
C ALA A 551 3.27 -14.76 -21.92
N TYR A 552 2.56 -14.33 -20.89
CA TYR A 552 2.47 -15.03 -19.61
C TYR A 552 1.55 -16.24 -19.76
N GLN A 553 2.01 -17.44 -19.39
CA GLN A 553 1.40 -18.71 -19.77
C GLN A 553 0.08 -19.02 -19.04
N GLN A 554 -0.65 -20.04 -19.49
CA GLN A 554 -1.88 -20.51 -18.83
C GLN A 554 -1.60 -21.75 -17.98
N GLY A 555 -2.40 -21.96 -16.92
CA GLY A 555 -2.30 -23.15 -16.09
C GLY A 555 -2.78 -22.94 -14.68
N LEU A 556 -2.35 -23.82 -13.78
CA LEU A 556 -2.61 -23.69 -12.35
C LEU A 556 -1.56 -22.77 -11.75
N LEU A 557 -1.94 -21.54 -11.43
CA LEU A 557 -1.07 -20.61 -10.70
C LEU A 557 -1.21 -20.89 -9.20
N VAL A 558 -0.08 -21.18 -8.55
CA VAL A 558 -0.05 -21.44 -7.10
C VAL A 558 0.65 -20.27 -6.44
N SER A 559 0.04 -19.68 -5.41
CA SER A 559 0.69 -18.72 -4.52
C SER A 559 0.80 -19.28 -3.10
N TYR A 560 1.82 -18.81 -2.37
CA TYR A 560 2.02 -19.09 -0.95
C TYR A 560 1.70 -17.85 -0.14
N TRP A 561 0.68 -17.94 0.72
CA TRP A 561 0.27 -16.87 1.63
C TRP A 561 0.79 -17.16 3.04
N ASP A 562 1.59 -16.26 3.61
CA ASP A 562 2.15 -16.35 4.96
C ASP A 562 1.75 -15.11 5.77
N THR A 563 0.90 -15.27 6.79
CA THR A 563 0.38 -14.13 7.57
C THR A 563 1.42 -13.51 8.52
N PHE A 564 2.67 -13.98 8.48
CA PHE A 564 3.77 -13.33 9.17
C PHE A 564 4.21 -12.03 8.48
N TYR A 565 4.06 -11.94 7.15
CA TYR A 565 4.49 -10.78 6.37
C TYR A 565 3.28 -9.92 6.00
N ASN A 566 3.49 -8.60 6.04
CA ASN A 566 2.50 -7.62 5.63
C ASN A 566 2.73 -7.11 4.20
N ASP A 567 3.82 -7.49 3.55
CA ASP A 567 4.24 -7.03 2.23
C ASP A 567 4.94 -8.15 1.43
N ASN A 568 5.22 -7.89 0.15
CA ASN A 568 5.96 -8.79 -0.75
C ASN A 568 7.36 -8.24 -1.11
N ASP A 569 7.99 -7.45 -0.23
CA ASP A 569 9.31 -6.86 -0.48
C ASP A 569 10.45 -7.89 -0.34
N THR A 570 10.73 -8.53 -1.45
CA THR A 570 11.73 -9.58 -1.56
C THR A 570 13.18 -9.08 -1.45
N PHE A 571 13.43 -7.78 -1.43
CA PHE A 571 14.76 -7.24 -1.14
C PHE A 571 15.03 -7.23 0.37
N GLU A 572 14.02 -6.89 1.18
CA GLU A 572 14.09 -7.00 2.64
C GLU A 572 14.11 -8.46 3.11
N HIS A 573 13.26 -9.31 2.52
CA HIS A 573 13.15 -10.72 2.91
C HIS A 573 13.19 -11.67 1.69
N PRO A 574 14.38 -11.90 1.10
CA PRO A 574 14.56 -12.77 -0.07
C PRO A 574 13.82 -14.10 -0.03
N GLY A 575 12.88 -14.28 -0.97
CA GLY A 575 12.07 -15.48 -1.13
C GLY A 575 10.97 -15.69 -0.12
N GLU A 576 10.68 -14.70 0.73
CA GLU A 576 9.56 -14.69 1.64
C GLU A 576 8.68 -13.46 1.35
N GLY A 577 7.51 -13.36 1.97
CA GLY A 577 6.53 -12.32 1.68
C GLY A 577 5.11 -12.74 2.01
N ARG A 578 4.18 -11.79 1.91
CA ARG A 578 2.75 -11.93 2.23
C ARG A 578 2.09 -12.94 1.33
N ASN A 579 2.07 -12.73 0.02
CA ASN A 579 1.46 -13.61 -0.97
C ASN A 579 2.36 -13.74 -2.21
N MET A 580 3.12 -14.84 -2.26
CA MET A 580 4.23 -15.03 -3.21
C MET A 580 3.85 -16.06 -4.29
N ILE A 581 3.95 -15.71 -5.57
CA ILE A 581 3.71 -16.66 -6.68
C ILE A 581 4.81 -17.73 -6.73
N VAL A 582 4.41 -18.99 -6.77
CA VAL A 582 5.31 -20.13 -6.90
C VAL A 582 5.48 -20.48 -8.37
N ASP A 583 6.70 -20.32 -8.86
CA ASP A 583 7.06 -20.63 -10.23
C ASP A 583 7.23 -22.15 -10.45
N ALA A 584 6.51 -22.72 -11.43
CA ALA A 584 6.66 -24.13 -11.82
C ALA A 584 8.06 -24.48 -12.36
N HIS A 585 8.81 -23.48 -12.84
CA HIS A 585 10.16 -23.58 -13.38
C HIS A 585 11.15 -22.69 -12.61
N PRO A 586 11.33 -22.90 -11.30
CA PRO A 586 11.92 -21.90 -10.40
C PRO A 586 13.41 -21.63 -10.62
N ARG A 587 14.10 -22.40 -11.47
CA ARG A 587 15.53 -22.22 -11.72
C ARG A 587 15.74 -21.05 -12.68
N PRO A 588 16.50 -20.01 -12.29
CA PRO A 588 16.73 -18.86 -13.15
C PRO A 588 17.30 -19.26 -14.52
N PHE A 589 16.73 -18.71 -15.58
CA PHE A 589 17.31 -18.76 -16.93
C PHE A 589 17.99 -17.44 -17.29
N TYR A 590 18.95 -17.52 -18.20
CA TYR A 590 19.93 -16.46 -18.44
C TYR A 590 19.79 -15.85 -19.83
N ARG A 591 20.16 -14.58 -19.94
CA ARG A 591 20.23 -13.83 -21.19
C ARG A 591 21.53 -14.15 -21.93
N ILE A 592 21.61 -13.69 -23.19
CA ILE A 592 22.78 -13.90 -24.05
C ILE A 592 24.08 -13.29 -23.51
N ASP A 593 23.99 -12.31 -22.59
CA ASP A 593 25.12 -11.66 -21.93
C ASP A 593 25.59 -12.36 -20.64
N GLY A 594 24.94 -13.47 -20.26
CA GLY A 594 25.29 -14.26 -19.08
C GLY A 594 24.67 -13.77 -17.77
N GLN A 595 23.89 -12.68 -17.77
CA GLN A 595 23.10 -12.26 -16.61
C GLN A 595 21.78 -13.05 -16.54
N PRO A 596 21.16 -13.22 -15.36
CA PRO A 596 19.80 -13.74 -15.27
C PRO A 596 18.82 -12.76 -15.91
N TRP A 597 17.72 -13.27 -16.45
CA TRP A 597 16.57 -12.42 -16.74
C TRP A 597 15.97 -11.86 -15.44
N ARG A 598 15.43 -10.63 -15.47
CA ARG A 598 14.71 -10.03 -14.33
C ARG A 598 13.49 -10.89 -13.95
N ALA A 599 13.05 -10.83 -12.70
CA ALA A 599 12.00 -11.70 -12.19
C ALA A 599 10.70 -11.65 -13.02
N ARG A 600 10.30 -10.48 -13.53
CA ARG A 600 9.19 -10.31 -14.49
C ARG A 600 9.26 -11.20 -15.72
N VAL A 601 10.46 -11.43 -16.26
CA VAL A 601 10.62 -12.32 -17.40
C VAL A 601 10.70 -13.77 -16.93
N GLN A 602 11.27 -14.04 -15.75
CA GLN A 602 11.38 -15.40 -15.21
C GLN A 602 10.00 -16.03 -14.97
N VAL A 603 9.07 -15.29 -14.33
CA VAL A 603 7.77 -15.84 -13.90
C VAL A 603 6.73 -15.96 -15.02
N TYR A 604 7.11 -15.75 -16.29
CA TYR A 604 6.17 -15.86 -17.41
C TYR A 604 5.58 -17.27 -17.53
N ASP A 605 6.30 -18.32 -17.13
CA ASP A 605 5.89 -19.73 -17.14
C ASP A 605 5.68 -20.31 -15.74
N ALA A 606 5.32 -19.46 -14.77
CA ALA A 606 4.99 -19.84 -13.40
C ALA A 606 3.84 -20.87 -13.26
N PRO A 607 2.78 -20.89 -14.10
CA PRO A 607 1.69 -21.83 -13.90
C PRO A 607 2.09 -23.30 -14.14
N PHE A 608 1.64 -24.18 -13.25
CA PHE A 608 1.75 -25.63 -13.44
C PHE A 608 0.78 -26.08 -14.53
N SER A 609 1.29 -26.79 -15.55
CA SER A 609 0.51 -27.11 -16.75
C SER A 609 0.84 -28.46 -17.37
N LEU A 610 -0.06 -28.95 -18.23
CA LEU A 610 0.14 -30.09 -19.13
C LEU A 610 0.76 -29.69 -20.48
N THR A 611 0.89 -28.38 -20.73
CA THR A 611 1.47 -27.83 -21.96
C THR A 611 2.87 -27.28 -21.72
N LYS A 612 3.72 -27.38 -22.74
CA LYS A 612 5.02 -26.71 -22.78
C LYS A 612 4.81 -25.19 -22.83
N ALA A 613 5.68 -24.43 -22.16
CA ALA A 613 5.67 -22.97 -22.27
C ALA A 613 6.12 -22.50 -23.66
N ASP A 614 5.64 -21.33 -24.07
CA ASP A 614 6.03 -20.70 -25.33
C ASP A 614 7.51 -20.29 -25.32
N SER A 615 8.11 -20.26 -26.51
CA SER A 615 9.45 -19.67 -26.72
C SER A 615 9.32 -18.34 -27.44
N PHE A 616 10.19 -17.39 -27.10
CA PHE A 616 10.18 -16.05 -27.68
C PHE A 616 11.58 -15.44 -27.65
N THR A 617 11.72 -14.27 -28.27
CA THR A 617 12.96 -13.50 -28.29
C THR A 617 12.68 -12.13 -27.73
N LEU A 618 13.52 -11.69 -26.80
CA LEU A 618 13.56 -10.31 -26.31
C LEU A 618 14.91 -9.70 -26.69
N HIS A 619 15.01 -8.38 -26.73
CA HIS A 619 16.25 -7.67 -26.99
C HIS A 619 16.89 -7.21 -25.68
N VAL A 620 18.22 -7.17 -25.65
CA VAL A 620 19.02 -6.60 -24.55
C VAL A 620 20.09 -5.74 -25.18
N ALA A 621 20.03 -4.42 -24.96
CA ALA A 621 20.87 -3.44 -25.65
C ALA A 621 20.88 -3.67 -27.18
N ASP A 622 19.67 -3.69 -27.76
CA ASP A 622 19.40 -3.92 -29.19
C ASP A 622 19.77 -5.31 -29.75
N LYS A 623 20.26 -6.24 -28.91
CA LYS A 623 20.65 -7.59 -29.34
C LYS A 623 19.59 -8.63 -28.99
N PRO A 624 19.15 -9.47 -29.95
CA PRO A 624 18.19 -10.52 -29.66
C PRO A 624 18.78 -11.57 -28.72
N SER A 625 17.97 -11.97 -27.74
CA SER A 625 18.26 -13.00 -26.73
C SER A 625 17.07 -13.96 -26.67
N TYR A 626 17.24 -15.15 -27.25
CA TYR A 626 16.19 -16.16 -27.33
C TYR A 626 15.96 -16.86 -25.99
N ILE A 627 14.69 -16.98 -25.60
CA ILE A 627 14.23 -17.71 -24.42
C ILE A 627 13.52 -18.97 -24.90
N ARG A 628 14.03 -20.13 -24.46
CA ARG A 628 13.43 -21.43 -24.76
C ARG A 628 12.37 -21.75 -23.71
N GLY A 629 11.14 -21.94 -24.15
CA GLY A 629 10.05 -22.43 -23.32
C GLY A 629 10.36 -23.76 -22.66
N GLN A 630 10.06 -23.85 -21.36
CA GLN A 630 10.30 -25.04 -20.54
C GLN A 630 9.24 -26.11 -20.79
N ASP A 631 9.61 -27.37 -20.54
CA ASP A 631 8.70 -28.52 -20.70
C ASP A 631 7.61 -28.53 -19.62
N ALA A 632 6.43 -29.05 -19.96
CA ALA A 632 5.27 -29.07 -19.07
C ALA A 632 5.61 -29.58 -17.65
N GLN A 633 5.26 -28.78 -16.63
CA GLN A 633 5.37 -29.14 -15.22
C GLN A 633 3.98 -29.19 -14.57
N PRO A 634 3.33 -30.36 -14.48
CA PRO A 634 1.97 -30.46 -13.95
C PRO A 634 1.90 -30.68 -12.44
N LEU A 635 3.02 -30.71 -11.73
CA LEU A 635 3.07 -31.03 -10.30
C LEU A 635 3.77 -29.94 -9.50
N PHE A 636 3.01 -29.30 -8.63
CA PHE A 636 3.54 -28.61 -7.46
C PHE A 636 3.84 -29.64 -6.35
N ASP A 637 5.04 -29.55 -5.76
CA ASP A 637 5.49 -30.40 -4.65
C ASP A 637 6.34 -29.54 -3.71
N ASP A 638 5.75 -29.09 -2.60
CA ASP A 638 6.36 -28.09 -1.70
C ASP A 638 7.70 -28.51 -1.07
N THR A 639 8.08 -29.78 -1.20
CA THR A 639 9.37 -30.33 -0.75
C THR A 639 10.51 -30.05 -1.73
N LYS A 640 10.22 -29.46 -2.90
CA LYS A 640 11.20 -29.10 -3.93
C LYS A 640 11.71 -27.66 -3.74
N PRO A 641 12.93 -27.36 -4.22
CA PRO A 641 13.42 -25.99 -4.19
C PRO A 641 12.64 -25.12 -5.18
N TYR A 642 12.01 -24.07 -4.66
CA TYR A 642 11.34 -23.02 -5.44
C TYR A 642 12.04 -21.66 -5.29
N TRP A 643 13.18 -21.61 -4.60
CA TRP A 643 13.99 -20.42 -4.42
C TRP A 643 15.46 -20.71 -4.68
N TYR A 644 16.12 -19.78 -5.36
CA TYR A 644 17.49 -19.88 -5.81
C TYR A 644 18.24 -18.59 -5.44
N PRO A 645 19.38 -18.67 -4.75
CA PRO A 645 20.13 -17.49 -4.33
C PRO A 645 20.70 -16.68 -5.50
N GLU A 646 20.77 -17.27 -6.70
CA GLU A 646 21.24 -16.59 -7.92
C GLU A 646 20.32 -15.44 -8.37
N LEU A 647 19.03 -15.48 -8.00
CA LEU A 647 18.06 -14.41 -8.24
C LEU A 647 17.08 -14.34 -7.06
N PRO A 648 17.48 -13.70 -5.94
CA PRO A 648 16.81 -13.82 -4.65
C PRO A 648 15.37 -13.27 -4.62
N ASN A 649 15.04 -12.34 -5.52
CA ASN A 649 13.73 -11.69 -5.65
C ASN A 649 12.71 -12.47 -6.50
N HIS A 650 13.12 -13.60 -7.12
CA HIS A 650 12.28 -14.38 -8.03
C HIS A 650 11.56 -15.56 -7.35
N GLY A 651 12.26 -16.35 -6.55
CA GLY A 651 11.71 -17.61 -6.04
C GLY A 651 10.97 -17.50 -4.71
N VAL A 652 10.44 -18.62 -4.20
CA VAL A 652 9.74 -18.70 -2.90
C VAL A 652 10.30 -19.79 -2.00
N LYS A 653 10.56 -19.46 -0.73
CA LYS A 653 10.97 -20.38 0.34
C LYS A 653 9.73 -20.99 0.99
N LEU A 654 9.45 -22.24 0.63
CA LEU A 654 8.26 -22.96 1.09
C LEU A 654 8.48 -23.69 2.43
N PRO A 655 7.41 -23.92 3.21
CA PRO A 655 7.48 -24.67 4.46
C PRO A 655 7.83 -26.16 4.30
N ALA A 656 7.72 -26.72 3.08
CA ALA A 656 8.11 -28.09 2.73
C ALA A 656 7.48 -29.18 3.62
N ILE A 657 6.15 -29.14 3.76
CA ILE A 657 5.40 -30.04 4.65
C ILE A 657 4.78 -31.25 3.91
N GLY A 658 5.05 -31.40 2.62
CA GLY A 658 4.65 -32.54 1.80
C GLY A 658 3.40 -32.31 0.96
N VAL A 659 2.89 -31.07 0.83
CA VAL A 659 1.71 -30.78 0.00
C VAL A 659 2.06 -30.95 -1.47
N LYS A 660 1.20 -31.67 -2.20
CA LYS A 660 1.28 -31.81 -3.65
C LYS A 660 0.00 -31.40 -4.31
N ILE A 661 0.09 -30.62 -5.38
CA ILE A 661 -1.04 -30.25 -6.23
C ILE A 661 -0.69 -30.60 -7.67
N ARG A 662 -1.46 -31.52 -8.26
CA ARG A 662 -1.23 -32.02 -9.61
C ARG A 662 -2.36 -31.60 -10.54
N VAL A 663 -2.02 -30.99 -11.68
CA VAL A 663 -2.92 -30.87 -12.83
C VAL A 663 -3.08 -32.24 -13.47
N VAL A 664 -4.33 -32.70 -13.56
CA VAL A 664 -4.69 -34.03 -14.08
C VAL A 664 -5.21 -33.92 -15.51
N ASP A 665 -6.02 -32.90 -15.78
CA ASP A 665 -6.80 -32.77 -17.00
C ASP A 665 -7.25 -31.31 -17.18
N VAL A 666 -7.35 -30.84 -18.43
CA VAL A 666 -7.80 -29.49 -18.77
C VAL A 666 -8.74 -29.58 -19.96
N GLU A 667 -9.95 -29.03 -19.82
CA GLU A 667 -10.97 -29.00 -20.86
C GLU A 667 -11.57 -27.58 -20.95
N GLY A 668 -11.18 -26.82 -21.97
CA GLY A 668 -11.57 -25.42 -22.10
C GLY A 668 -11.06 -24.60 -20.90
N THR A 669 -11.97 -23.86 -20.24
CA THR A 669 -11.68 -23.10 -19.02
C THR A 669 -11.83 -23.92 -17.74
N SER A 670 -12.02 -25.24 -17.83
CA SER A 670 -12.11 -26.12 -16.68
C SER A 670 -10.82 -26.92 -16.47
N MET A 671 -10.39 -27.02 -15.21
CA MET A 671 -9.18 -27.76 -14.84
C MET A 671 -9.48 -28.76 -13.72
N LYS A 672 -9.04 -30.01 -13.88
CA LYS A 672 -9.09 -31.01 -12.83
C LYS A 672 -7.74 -31.07 -12.12
N ILE A 673 -7.76 -30.83 -10.81
CA ILE A 673 -6.57 -30.94 -9.96
C ILE A 673 -6.73 -32.06 -8.93
N ARG A 674 -5.60 -32.60 -8.47
CA ARG A 674 -5.52 -33.53 -7.34
C ARG A 674 -4.57 -32.99 -6.28
N ILE A 675 -5.07 -32.85 -5.06
CA ILE A 675 -4.30 -32.45 -3.88
C ILE A 675 -4.04 -33.69 -3.03
N SER A 676 -2.82 -33.87 -2.51
CA SER A 676 -2.45 -35.04 -1.70
C SER A 676 -1.33 -34.77 -0.71
#